data_AF-A0A8H4KMN5-F1
#
_entry.id   AF-A0A8H4KMN5-F1
#
_cell.length_a   1.000
_cell.length_b   1.000
_cell.length_c   1.000
_cell.angle_alpha   90.00
_cell.angle_beta   90.00
_cell.angle_gamma   90.00
#
_symmetry.space_group_name_H-M   'P 1'
#
loop_
_entity.id
_entity.type
_entity.pdbx_description
1 polymer ?
#
loop_
_entity_poly.entity_id
_entity_poly.type
_entity_poly.pdbx_seq_one_letter_code
_entity_poly.pdbx_strand_id
1 'polypeptide(L)'
;MDIQDNGKLEEGVGMILLLEGKKKLIIGIENLEINDPAANKSGRSSCAPLIGKSPAKSTIPFNDVLWAELSNNHITIDFAIHASKALIKPAKWTFALATDPESTSGTPPEIFVKTLLSRAYGDAQPQKRAYVLINPNSGPGAAVKQWENEVKPLFEAAKMQLEIVVLKHGGEAVELAQNADLSRYDTIMACSGDGTPHEIFNGLAKRPNAAKALATMPVSHIPCGSGNAFSCNLYGSHRPSFAALAIIKGIVTPMDLVSVTSGSNRIISFLSQTLGLIAECDLGTEHLRWMGAARFEVGVVQRMFKKKCYPFDLAVKVEIEEKGEVKAHYKHHASSTSLAQLTKKADAGPAAGDEGLPKLKYGTIQDDLPEGWELIPYDRIGTFYAGNMAYMSPDAPFFAASLISDGLMDLVTIDGDLPFFTAIKVLLDVEAERLFDNPHVTYKKISAYRIIPRDQEDGYISIDGEKCPFGPFQAEIHQALGRVISKSGKYEAAGPKNWDKSSSFTCDMPRRGRGNRMPSGPWGRLKPVEQDPLQSIGLPSKGDERLLDPKTQEWYYNQIISRFLAFCTEAGNKDSIIRGFEALDIRAFDPTPPTRYTRPPPGYVPSSTGAPVTAASSPPAPNPSGKEASDPSQTPGSASTNAASSSVSSSLTGTLKALRSIIPSSGPSTSMLAAIEDPDNTKSLQDVLMALRKLREGLVATKRADLFSIQAYIFSIRLSILAKHPESYHPAILHLLRYMAVWTPMVDSEIEEIAGYFMLDAACRRRDLTEAYFIRQDFNIRNKKMDQILKALAHDDYVLWQFAKKQANRHCLKLMEWADDDLRLHTLKCFGRSYLNVDLPFLEFATGRKWEELKEKDSVGWELDEEKVTIRRARAK
;
A
#
# COMPACT_ATOMS: atom_id res chain seq x y z
N MET A 1 36.82 -8.76 9.36
CA MET A 1 37.26 -9.73 10.38
C MET A 1 38.59 -9.23 10.90
N ASP A 2 38.60 -8.75 12.14
CA ASP A 2 39.76 -8.72 13.03
C ASP A 2 39.16 -8.74 14.44
N ILE A 3 39.16 -9.94 15.03
CA ILE A 3 38.71 -10.18 16.40
C ILE A 3 39.98 -10.10 17.26
N GLN A 4 40.20 -8.94 17.88
CA GLN A 4 40.93 -8.87 19.14
C GLN A 4 39.88 -8.77 20.25
N ASP A 5 39.49 -9.95 20.73
CA ASP A 5 38.70 -10.17 21.92
C ASP A 5 39.58 -9.85 23.14
N ASN A 6 39.50 -8.62 23.63
CA ASN A 6 40.00 -8.23 24.95
C ASN A 6 38.79 -7.88 25.80
N GLY A 7 38.39 -8.84 26.64
CA GLY A 7 37.27 -8.73 27.57
C GLY A 7 37.41 -7.55 28.53
N LYS A 8 36.85 -6.40 28.14
CA LYS A 8 36.24 -5.48 29.10
C LYS A 8 34.83 -6.01 29.35
N LEU A 9 34.58 -6.55 30.53
CA LEU A 9 33.21 -6.67 31.05
C LEU A 9 32.57 -5.28 30.90
N GLU A 10 31.54 -5.17 30.07
CA GLU A 10 30.85 -3.91 29.85
C GLU A 10 30.33 -3.38 31.18
N GLU A 11 30.49 -2.08 31.40
CA GLU A 11 30.18 -1.41 32.66
C GLU A 11 28.73 -1.70 33.07
N GLY A 12 28.54 -2.24 34.28
CA GLY A 12 27.23 -2.49 34.88
C GLY A 12 26.60 -3.87 34.63
N VAL A 13 27.18 -4.74 33.80
CA VAL A 13 26.65 -6.10 33.57
C VAL A 13 26.76 -6.93 34.85
N GLY A 14 25.66 -7.57 35.24
CA GLY A 14 25.56 -8.36 36.47
C GLY A 14 25.20 -7.55 37.72
N MET A 15 24.95 -6.25 37.62
CA MET A 15 24.42 -5.46 38.74
C MET A 15 23.05 -6.00 39.18
N ILE A 16 22.86 -6.12 40.49
CA ILE A 16 21.67 -6.71 41.12
C ILE A 16 21.03 -5.69 42.04
N LEU A 17 19.75 -5.40 41.82
CA LEU A 17 18.91 -4.66 42.74
C LEU A 17 17.98 -5.64 43.49
N LEU A 18 18.04 -5.59 44.83
CA LEU A 18 17.22 -6.42 45.69
C LEU A 18 15.87 -5.76 45.96
N LEU A 19 14.80 -6.52 45.77
CA LEU A 19 13.42 -6.09 45.92
C LEU A 19 12.74 -6.86 47.06
N GLU A 20 11.63 -6.33 47.55
CA GLU A 20 10.79 -7.02 48.53
C GLU A 20 10.36 -8.42 48.03
N GLY A 21 10.22 -9.38 48.95
CA GLY A 21 9.84 -10.75 48.61
C GLY A 21 10.96 -11.60 47.99
N LYS A 22 12.24 -11.23 48.21
CA LYS A 22 13.44 -11.89 47.65
C LYS A 22 13.52 -11.84 46.12
N LYS A 23 12.78 -10.93 45.47
CA LYS A 23 12.87 -10.69 44.04
C LYS A 23 14.15 -9.93 43.72
N LYS A 24 14.66 -10.11 42.51
CA LYS A 24 15.90 -9.44 42.06
C LYS A 24 15.72 -8.90 40.65
N LEU A 25 16.14 -7.66 40.43
CA LEU A 25 16.36 -7.12 39.10
C LEU A 25 17.84 -7.22 38.77
N ILE A 26 18.15 -7.67 37.55
CA ILE A 26 19.51 -7.93 37.11
C ILE A 26 19.73 -7.23 35.76
N ILE A 27 20.77 -6.41 35.68
CA ILE A 27 21.22 -5.83 34.40
C ILE A 27 22.02 -6.90 33.67
N GLY A 28 21.43 -7.51 32.65
CA GLY A 28 22.09 -8.48 31.77
C GLY A 28 22.93 -7.82 30.68
N ILE A 29 23.36 -8.61 29.70
CA ILE A 29 24.16 -8.12 28.56
C ILE A 29 23.29 -7.31 27.61
N GLU A 30 22.11 -7.82 27.22
CA GLU A 30 21.21 -7.15 26.25
C GLU A 30 19.84 -6.80 26.84
N ASN A 31 19.53 -7.32 28.03
CA ASN A 31 18.21 -7.26 28.63
C ASN A 31 18.27 -6.95 30.12
N LEU A 32 17.23 -6.29 30.63
CA LEU A 32 16.89 -6.24 32.05
C LEU A 32 16.12 -7.51 32.42
N GLU A 33 16.56 -8.23 33.45
CA GLU A 33 15.93 -9.47 33.90
C GLU A 33 15.28 -9.29 35.27
N ILE A 34 14.10 -9.88 35.45
CA ILE A 34 13.49 -10.07 36.77
C ILE A 34 13.50 -11.54 37.15
N ASN A 35 13.97 -11.81 38.37
CA ASN A 35 13.91 -13.12 39.00
C ASN A 35 12.91 -13.08 40.15
N ASP A 36 11.82 -13.85 40.03
CA ASP A 36 10.80 -14.00 41.06
C ASP A 36 10.81 -15.44 41.63
N PRO A 37 11.40 -15.68 42.81
CA PRO A 37 11.48 -17.02 43.38
C PRO A 37 10.11 -17.58 43.83
N ALA A 38 9.07 -16.75 43.97
CA ALA A 38 7.72 -17.20 44.33
C ALA A 38 6.96 -17.83 43.14
N ALA A 39 7.30 -17.46 41.90
CA ALA A 39 6.70 -18.03 40.70
C ALA A 39 7.01 -19.53 40.53
N ASN A 40 8.09 -20.04 41.15
CA ASN A 40 8.45 -21.46 41.15
C ASN A 40 7.66 -22.32 42.16
N LYS A 41 6.88 -21.73 43.08
CA LYS A 41 6.19 -22.47 44.16
C LYS A 41 4.69 -22.72 43.94
N SER A 42 4.06 -22.19 42.89
CA SER A 42 2.61 -22.37 42.64
C SER A 42 2.25 -23.71 41.96
N GLY A 43 2.95 -24.80 42.32
CA GLY A 43 2.76 -26.13 41.78
C GLY A 43 2.05 -27.08 42.76
N ARG A 44 0.85 -26.73 43.24
CA ARG A 44 -0.21 -27.65 43.75
C ARG A 44 -1.34 -26.86 44.43
N SER A 45 -2.43 -26.61 43.72
CA SER A 45 -3.81 -26.89 44.17
C SER A 45 -4.87 -26.10 43.36
N SER A 46 -5.91 -26.85 42.97
CA SER A 46 -7.32 -26.47 42.77
C SER A 46 -7.75 -25.44 41.70
N CYS A 47 -8.51 -25.97 40.73
CA CYS A 47 -9.47 -25.39 39.79
C CYS A 47 -9.87 -23.89 39.91
N ALA A 48 -9.42 -23.08 38.94
CA ALA A 48 -10.06 -21.84 38.47
C ALA A 48 -9.59 -21.53 37.01
N PRO A 49 -10.36 -20.78 36.19
CA PRO A 49 -10.12 -20.68 34.75
C PRO A 49 -8.92 -19.80 34.38
N LEU A 50 -8.35 -20.12 33.21
CA LEU A 50 -7.12 -19.63 32.58
C LEU A 50 -6.90 -18.10 32.65
N ILE A 51 -5.96 -17.67 33.49
CA ILE A 51 -5.14 -16.46 33.30
C ILE A 51 -3.69 -16.95 33.18
N GLY A 52 -2.99 -16.49 32.13
CA GLY A 52 -1.69 -17.03 31.71
C GLY A 52 -0.65 -17.14 32.84
N LYS A 53 0.02 -18.30 32.90
CA LYS A 53 1.19 -18.52 33.77
C LYS A 53 2.29 -17.51 33.39
N SER A 54 2.71 -16.66 34.34
CA SER A 54 3.89 -15.81 34.15
C SER A 54 5.14 -16.66 34.36
N PRO A 55 6.15 -16.62 33.46
CA PRO A 55 7.39 -17.36 33.64
C PRO A 55 8.16 -16.86 34.87
N ALA A 56 8.89 -17.76 35.55
CA ALA A 56 9.67 -17.43 36.75
C ALA A 56 10.81 -16.42 36.51
N LYS A 57 11.17 -16.22 35.24
CA LYS A 57 12.10 -15.22 34.75
C LYS A 57 11.44 -14.47 33.59
N SER A 58 11.31 -13.15 33.72
CA SER A 58 10.85 -12.28 32.64
C SER A 58 11.97 -11.32 32.28
N THR A 59 12.08 -10.95 31.01
CA THR A 59 13.18 -10.12 30.48
C THR A 59 12.63 -9.02 29.59
N ILE A 60 13.25 -7.84 29.66
CA ILE A 60 12.93 -6.68 28.83
C ILE A 60 14.20 -6.29 28.08
N PRO A 61 14.20 -6.26 26.74
CA PRO A 61 15.32 -5.71 25.97
C PRO A 61 15.64 -4.28 26.37
N PHE A 62 16.92 -3.91 26.43
CA PHE A 62 17.30 -2.53 26.80
C PHE A 62 16.68 -1.48 25.88
N ASN A 63 16.53 -1.80 24.59
CA ASN A 63 15.86 -0.94 23.62
C ASN A 63 14.38 -0.67 23.98
N ASP A 64 13.73 -1.57 24.73
CA ASP A 64 12.34 -1.44 25.12
C ASP A 64 12.17 -0.75 26.49
N VAL A 65 13.22 -0.59 27.29
CA VAL A 65 13.15 0.13 28.56
C VAL A 65 13.00 1.64 28.28
N LEU A 66 11.83 2.21 28.56
CA LEU A 66 11.52 3.62 28.27
C LEU A 66 12.01 4.56 29.37
N TRP A 67 11.81 4.19 30.64
CA TRP A 67 12.26 4.97 31.79
C TRP A 67 12.40 4.11 33.05
N ALA A 68 13.17 4.61 34.01
CA ALA A 68 13.28 4.03 35.35
C ALA A 68 13.41 5.15 36.38
N GLU A 69 12.64 5.09 37.45
CA GLU A 69 12.69 6.10 38.52
C GLU A 69 12.47 5.48 39.90
N LEU A 70 13.01 6.17 40.92
CA LEU A 70 12.84 5.83 42.32
C LEU A 70 11.86 6.81 42.96
N SER A 71 10.86 6.30 43.68
CA SER A 71 9.89 7.11 44.41
C SER A 71 9.39 6.35 45.63
N ASN A 72 9.35 6.99 46.81
CA ASN A 72 8.75 6.45 48.04
C ASN A 72 9.14 4.98 48.33
N ASN A 73 10.44 4.67 48.32
CA ASN A 73 10.99 3.32 48.50
C ASN A 73 10.54 2.28 47.46
N HIS A 74 10.10 2.72 46.28
CA HIS A 74 9.77 1.87 45.14
C HIS A 74 10.64 2.23 43.94
N ILE A 75 10.93 1.23 43.12
CA ILE A 75 11.43 1.40 41.76
C ILE A 75 10.28 1.19 40.78
N THR A 76 10.15 2.12 39.83
CA THR A 76 9.22 2.00 38.70
C THR A 76 10.01 1.93 37.41
N ILE A 77 9.66 0.99 36.54
CA ILE A 77 10.28 0.78 35.22
C ILE A 77 9.17 0.81 34.18
N ASP A 78 9.19 1.84 33.33
CA ASP A 78 8.32 1.96 32.17
C ASP A 78 9.03 1.32 30.97
N PHE A 79 8.32 0.48 30.21
CA PHE A 79 8.88 -0.24 29.08
C PHE A 79 7.86 -0.46 27.96
N ALA A 80 8.34 -0.67 26.74
CA ALA A 80 7.55 -0.95 25.56
C ALA A 80 7.21 -2.45 25.46
N ILE A 81 5.97 -2.75 25.08
CA ILE A 81 5.51 -4.10 24.76
C ILE A 81 5.01 -4.13 23.32
N HIS A 82 5.52 -5.09 22.54
CA HIS A 82 5.05 -5.40 21.21
C HIS A 82 3.71 -6.16 21.26
N ALA A 83 2.61 -5.43 21.49
CA ALA A 83 1.26 -6.00 21.59
C ALA A 83 0.80 -6.70 20.30
N SER A 84 1.32 -6.26 19.15
CA SER A 84 1.15 -6.95 17.86
C SER A 84 2.28 -6.59 16.89
N LYS A 85 2.28 -7.16 15.69
CA LYS A 85 3.20 -6.77 14.61
C LYS A 85 3.07 -5.30 14.16
N ALA A 86 1.98 -4.62 14.55
CA ALA A 86 1.68 -3.27 14.10
C ALA A 86 1.52 -2.25 15.25
N LEU A 87 1.61 -2.69 16.51
CA LEU A 87 1.33 -1.84 17.66
C LEU A 87 2.28 -2.15 18.83
N ILE A 88 2.91 -1.09 19.34
CA ILE A 88 3.69 -1.06 20.57
C ILE A 88 2.91 -0.25 21.60
N LYS A 89 2.86 -0.72 22.85
CA LYS A 89 2.22 -0.01 23.96
C LYS A 89 3.19 0.12 25.14
N PRO A 90 3.09 1.20 25.93
CA PRO A 90 3.81 1.27 27.19
C PRO A 90 3.21 0.29 28.21
N ALA A 91 4.06 -0.24 29.07
CA ALA A 91 3.73 -1.03 30.24
C ALA A 91 4.66 -0.64 31.38
N LYS A 92 4.30 -1.05 32.60
CA LYS A 92 4.98 -0.61 33.81
C LYS A 92 5.18 -1.76 34.78
N TRP A 93 6.37 -1.80 35.35
CA TRP A 93 6.69 -2.59 36.53
C TRP A 93 6.94 -1.66 37.72
N THR A 94 6.36 -1.98 38.87
CA THR A 94 6.59 -1.25 40.12
C THR A 94 6.89 -2.24 41.24
N PHE A 95 7.99 -2.04 41.94
CA PHE A 95 8.44 -2.92 43.01
C PHE A 95 8.91 -2.11 44.23
N ALA A 96 8.61 -2.60 45.44
CA ALA A 96 9.19 -2.07 46.67
C ALA A 96 10.65 -2.53 46.82
N LEU A 97 11.52 -1.63 47.29
CA LEU A 97 12.91 -1.92 47.58
C LEU A 97 13.04 -2.71 48.89
N ALA A 98 14.00 -3.63 48.96
CA ALA A 98 14.25 -4.38 50.19
C ALA A 98 14.78 -3.46 51.31
N THR A 99 14.17 -3.53 52.50
CA THR A 99 14.54 -2.74 53.69
C THR A 99 15.52 -3.44 54.63
N ASP A 100 15.97 -4.66 54.30
CA ASP A 100 16.77 -5.48 55.22
C ASP A 100 18.21 -4.96 55.38
N PRO A 101 18.66 -4.61 56.60
CA PRO A 101 20.01 -4.11 56.86
C PRO A 101 21.12 -5.18 56.80
N GLU A 102 20.77 -6.47 56.62
CA GLU A 102 21.76 -7.58 56.54
C GLU A 102 22.24 -7.91 55.11
N SER A 103 21.68 -7.31 54.06
CA SER A 103 22.07 -7.60 52.68
C SER A 103 23.03 -6.57 52.09
N THR A 104 24.29 -6.57 52.55
CA THR A 104 25.39 -5.70 52.06
C THR A 104 25.84 -6.02 50.61
N SER A 105 25.10 -6.85 49.85
CA SER A 105 25.52 -7.38 48.55
C SER A 105 24.75 -6.82 47.33
N GLY A 106 23.83 -5.87 47.53
CA GLY A 106 23.04 -5.26 46.44
C GLY A 106 23.69 -3.98 45.89
N THR A 107 23.47 -3.67 44.61
CA THR A 107 23.85 -2.38 44.03
C THR A 107 22.95 -1.27 44.59
N PRO A 108 23.48 -0.09 44.99
CA PRO A 108 22.66 1.03 45.41
C PRO A 108 21.58 1.37 44.36
N PRO A 109 20.32 1.61 44.77
CA PRO A 109 19.22 1.84 43.83
C PRO A 109 19.48 2.97 42.83
N GLU A 110 20.09 4.08 43.25
CA GLU A 110 20.36 5.20 42.33
C GLU A 110 21.39 4.84 41.26
N ILE A 111 22.44 4.11 41.64
CA ILE A 111 23.46 3.62 40.72
C ILE A 111 22.82 2.63 39.74
N PHE A 112 21.97 1.73 40.24
CA PHE A 112 21.27 0.77 39.40
C PHE A 112 20.41 1.47 38.33
N VAL A 113 19.59 2.45 38.72
CA VAL A 113 18.74 3.21 37.79
C VAL A 113 19.56 3.99 36.79
N LYS A 114 20.63 4.66 37.22
CA LYS A 114 21.53 5.40 36.32
C LYS A 114 22.16 4.47 35.28
N THR A 115 22.69 3.32 35.70
CA THR A 115 23.29 2.32 34.82
C THR A 115 22.26 1.73 33.87
N LEU A 116 21.06 1.39 34.36
CA LEU A 116 19.97 0.88 33.53
C LEU A 116 19.58 1.87 32.43
N LEU A 117 19.38 3.13 32.78
CA LEU A 117 19.04 4.18 31.81
C LEU A 117 20.19 4.41 30.81
N SER A 118 21.44 4.41 31.28
CA SER A 118 22.61 4.53 30.40
C SER A 118 22.67 3.40 29.37
N ARG A 119 22.41 2.15 29.77
CA ARG A 119 22.37 1.01 28.84
C ARG A 119 21.13 1.01 27.95
N ALA A 120 19.99 1.43 28.48
CA ALA A 120 18.73 1.50 27.74
C ALA A 120 18.76 2.53 26.62
N TYR A 121 19.45 3.66 26.81
CA TYR A 121 19.49 4.74 25.83
C TYR A 121 20.77 4.73 24.98
N GLY A 122 21.89 4.20 25.49
CA GLY A 122 23.16 4.23 24.78
C GLY A 122 23.55 5.67 24.41
N ASP A 123 23.74 5.93 23.11
CA ASP A 123 24.07 7.26 22.58
C ASP A 123 22.85 8.20 22.44
N ALA A 124 21.63 7.71 22.66
CA ALA A 124 20.42 8.50 22.52
C ALA A 124 20.21 9.44 23.71
N GLN A 125 19.88 10.70 23.44
CA GLN A 125 19.48 11.64 24.49
C GLN A 125 18.15 11.18 25.13
N PRO A 126 18.08 10.99 26.46
CA PRO A 126 16.82 10.76 27.16
C PRO A 126 16.00 12.05 27.33
N GLN A 127 14.69 11.92 27.59
CA GLN A 127 13.80 13.06 27.89
C GLN A 127 13.82 14.19 26.84
N LYS A 128 13.90 13.85 25.56
CA LYS A 128 13.95 14.82 24.46
C LYS A 128 12.78 15.81 24.52
N ARG A 129 13.05 17.08 24.22
CA ARG A 129 12.08 18.15 24.06
C ARG A 129 11.64 18.21 22.59
N ALA A 130 10.36 18.01 22.30
CA ALA A 130 9.85 17.97 20.93
C ALA A 130 8.81 19.06 20.67
N TYR A 131 8.99 19.78 19.56
CA TYR A 131 7.93 20.63 19.00
C TYR A 131 7.13 19.83 17.97
N VAL A 132 5.92 19.43 18.35
CA VAL A 132 5.10 18.47 17.59
C VAL A 132 4.10 19.22 16.73
N LEU A 133 4.19 19.03 15.42
CA LEU A 133 3.29 19.60 14.43
C LEU A 133 2.40 18.50 13.85
N ILE A 134 1.12 18.50 14.22
CA ILE A 134 0.16 17.46 13.82
C ILE A 134 -0.72 17.99 12.69
N ASN A 135 -0.71 17.31 11.55
CA ASN A 135 -1.68 17.56 10.49
C ASN A 135 -2.94 16.69 10.72
N PRO A 136 -4.09 17.26 11.15
CA PRO A 136 -5.27 16.49 11.47
C PRO A 136 -5.90 15.80 10.25
N ASN A 137 -5.70 16.37 9.06
CA ASN A 137 -6.24 15.86 7.80
C ASN A 137 -5.35 14.78 7.17
N SER A 138 -4.24 14.38 7.82
CA SER A 138 -3.35 13.36 7.29
C SER A 138 -3.97 11.96 7.30
N GLY A 139 -3.68 11.18 6.26
CA GLY A 139 -4.25 9.85 6.07
C GLY A 139 -5.78 9.90 5.93
N PRO A 140 -6.54 8.93 6.47
CA PRO A 140 -8.00 8.95 6.49
C PRO A 140 -8.58 9.90 7.55
N GLY A 141 -7.87 10.97 7.93
CA GLY A 141 -8.25 11.89 9.01
C GLY A 141 -8.08 11.31 10.43
N ALA A 142 -7.16 10.36 10.60
CA ALA A 142 -6.98 9.62 11.86
C ALA A 142 -5.74 10.05 12.66
N ALA A 143 -4.94 11.02 12.17
CA ALA A 143 -3.65 11.38 12.74
C ALA A 143 -3.72 11.76 14.23
N VAL A 144 -4.67 12.63 14.63
CA VAL A 144 -4.86 13.02 16.03
C VAL A 144 -5.20 11.81 16.91
N LYS A 145 -6.04 10.91 16.41
CA LYS A 145 -6.43 9.70 17.14
C LYS A 145 -5.24 8.74 17.30
N GLN A 146 -4.43 8.57 16.26
CA GLN A 146 -3.22 7.74 16.31
C GLN A 146 -2.19 8.35 17.27
N TRP A 147 -2.01 9.67 17.23
CA TRP A 147 -1.16 10.39 18.17
C TRP A 147 -1.57 10.11 19.62
N GLU A 148 -2.82 10.38 19.98
CA GLU A 148 -3.31 10.24 21.36
C GLU A 148 -3.29 8.78 21.86
N ASN A 149 -3.59 7.80 21.00
CA ASN A 149 -3.75 6.40 21.45
C ASN A 149 -2.48 5.55 21.32
N GLU A 150 -1.59 5.85 20.38
CA GLU A 150 -0.46 4.98 20.02
C GLU A 150 0.91 5.61 20.30
N VAL A 151 1.02 6.95 20.21
CA VAL A 151 2.33 7.64 20.21
C VAL A 151 2.56 8.37 21.52
N LYS A 152 1.66 9.29 21.89
CA LYS A 152 1.76 10.10 23.10
C LYS A 152 1.97 9.27 24.38
N PRO A 153 1.29 8.12 24.60
CA PRO A 153 1.54 7.30 25.78
C PRO A 153 2.98 6.78 25.88
N LEU A 154 3.65 6.49 24.75
CA LEU A 154 5.06 6.05 24.73
C LEU A 154 6.00 7.21 25.08
N PHE A 155 5.74 8.41 24.54
CA PHE A 155 6.53 9.60 24.86
C PHE A 155 6.39 10.06 26.31
N GLU A 156 5.18 9.98 26.87
CA GLU A 156 4.93 10.24 28.29
C GLU A 156 5.65 9.22 29.19
N ALA A 157 5.62 7.93 28.83
CA ALA A 157 6.35 6.88 29.54
C ALA A 157 7.88 7.08 29.48
N ALA A 158 8.41 7.62 28.37
CA ALA A 158 9.82 8.01 28.21
C ALA A 158 10.17 9.40 28.79
N LYS A 159 9.21 10.06 29.46
CA LYS A 159 9.36 11.39 30.07
C LYS A 159 9.83 12.49 29.10
N MET A 160 9.42 12.41 27.84
CA MET A 160 9.67 13.47 26.84
C MET A 160 8.84 14.71 27.14
N GLN A 161 9.37 15.89 26.80
CA GLN A 161 8.66 17.17 26.93
C GLN A 161 8.08 17.55 25.58
N LEU A 162 6.76 17.73 25.50
CA LEU A 162 6.06 17.92 24.22
C LEU A 162 5.36 19.28 24.20
N GLU A 163 5.65 20.10 23.19
CA GLU A 163 4.83 21.25 22.82
C GLU A 163 4.08 20.89 21.54
N ILE A 164 2.75 20.78 21.61
CA ILE A 164 1.93 20.21 20.53
C ILE A 164 1.11 21.31 19.86
N VAL A 165 1.20 21.38 18.52
CA VAL A 165 0.41 22.27 17.67
C VAL A 165 -0.31 21.44 16.61
N VAL A 166 -1.63 21.62 16.52
CA VAL A 166 -2.45 21.03 15.47
C VAL A 166 -2.58 22.05 14.34
N LEU A 167 -2.10 21.67 13.16
CA LEU A 167 -2.12 22.50 11.96
C LEU A 167 -3.56 22.68 11.44
N LYS A 168 -3.82 23.85 10.88
CA LYS A 168 -5.11 24.33 10.37
C LYS A 168 -5.13 24.36 8.85
N HIS A 169 -4.01 24.65 8.19
CA HIS A 169 -3.91 24.70 6.74
C HIS A 169 -2.53 24.25 6.22
N GLY A 170 -2.44 23.97 4.92
CA GLY A 170 -1.16 23.68 4.27
C GLY A 170 -0.21 24.89 4.33
N GLY A 171 1.09 24.63 4.42
CA GLY A 171 2.13 25.64 4.55
C GLY A 171 2.33 26.21 5.96
N GLU A 172 1.44 25.93 6.92
CA GLU A 172 1.58 26.43 8.29
C GLU A 172 2.83 25.88 8.98
N ALA A 173 3.26 24.64 8.67
CA ALA A 173 4.47 24.09 9.27
C ALA A 173 5.74 24.82 8.79
N VAL A 174 5.73 25.38 7.57
CA VAL A 174 6.80 26.26 7.08
C VAL A 174 6.92 27.49 7.98
N GLU A 175 5.80 28.16 8.24
CA GLU A 175 5.76 29.39 9.04
C GLU A 175 6.18 29.14 10.50
N LEU A 176 5.68 28.05 11.09
CA LEU A 176 6.04 27.66 12.46
C LEU A 176 7.53 27.31 12.57
N ALA A 177 8.08 26.51 11.66
CA ALA A 177 9.50 26.15 11.67
C ALA A 177 10.41 27.36 11.39
N GLN A 178 9.98 28.29 10.53
CA GLN A 178 10.71 29.53 10.25
C GLN A 178 10.79 30.45 11.47
N ASN A 179 9.72 30.54 12.27
CA ASN A 179 9.62 31.49 13.38
C ASN A 179 9.91 30.89 14.77
N ALA A 180 9.97 29.56 14.91
CA ALA A 180 10.22 28.90 16.19
C ALA A 180 11.56 29.30 16.83
N ASP A 181 11.58 29.40 18.15
CA ASP A 181 12.83 29.44 18.92
C ASP A 181 13.38 28.01 19.06
N LEU A 182 14.37 27.71 18.22
CA LEU A 182 14.98 26.38 18.11
C LEU A 182 15.70 25.96 19.40
N SER A 183 16.09 26.88 20.29
CA SER A 183 16.83 26.55 21.53
C SER A 183 15.98 25.78 22.56
N ARG A 184 14.65 25.87 22.43
CA ARG A 184 13.68 25.23 23.33
C ARG A 184 13.50 23.74 23.06
N TYR A 185 13.94 23.26 21.90
CA TYR A 185 13.63 21.92 21.41
C TYR A 185 14.88 21.14 21.05
N ASP A 186 14.80 19.83 21.14
CA ASP A 186 15.80 18.89 20.66
C ASP A 186 15.39 18.27 19.31
N THR A 187 14.12 18.42 18.92
CA THR A 187 13.61 18.05 17.59
C THR A 187 12.31 18.78 17.24
N ILE A 188 12.09 19.05 15.95
CA ILE A 188 10.76 19.37 15.41
C ILE A 188 10.18 18.09 14.81
N MET A 189 9.01 17.70 15.28
CA MET A 189 8.37 16.43 14.94
C MET A 189 7.13 16.65 14.09
N ALA A 190 7.13 16.12 12.87
CA ALA A 190 5.94 16.06 12.04
C ALA A 190 5.10 14.82 12.39
N CYS A 191 3.81 14.99 12.61
CA CYS A 191 2.84 13.89 12.73
C CYS A 191 1.87 13.96 11.55
N SER A 192 2.23 13.27 10.46
CA SER A 192 1.68 13.48 9.11
C SER A 192 2.19 12.42 8.10
N GLY A 193 2.04 12.65 6.80
CA GLY A 193 2.87 12.03 5.74
C GLY A 193 4.13 12.84 5.44
N ASP A 194 4.80 12.55 4.33
CA ASP A 194 6.10 13.14 3.94
C ASP A 194 6.08 14.67 3.65
N GLY A 195 4.92 15.24 3.31
CA GLY A 195 4.78 16.68 3.01
C GLY A 195 5.04 17.63 4.20
N THR A 196 4.68 17.26 5.44
CA THR A 196 4.95 18.14 6.59
C THR A 196 6.45 18.16 6.97
N PRO A 197 7.20 17.04 6.97
CA PRO A 197 8.67 17.10 6.99
C PRO A 197 9.25 18.01 5.91
N HIS A 198 8.72 17.96 4.67
CA HIS A 198 9.15 18.85 3.59
C HIS A 198 8.91 20.33 3.94
N GLU A 199 7.73 20.65 4.47
CA GLU A 199 7.41 22.01 4.95
C GLU A 199 8.36 22.46 6.08
N ILE A 200 8.68 21.58 7.04
CA ILE A 200 9.59 21.91 8.15
C ILE A 200 11.00 22.22 7.63
N PHE A 201 11.57 21.38 6.76
CA PHE A 201 12.89 21.65 6.18
C PHE A 201 12.91 22.97 5.42
N ASN A 202 11.87 23.26 4.63
CA ASN A 202 11.78 24.51 3.90
C ASN A 202 11.53 25.72 4.82
N GLY A 203 10.85 25.55 5.95
CA GLY A 203 10.71 26.57 6.99
C GLY A 203 12.05 26.90 7.65
N LEU A 204 12.84 25.87 8.00
CA LEU A 204 14.22 26.03 8.49
C LEU A 204 15.13 26.70 7.44
N ALA A 205 14.95 26.36 6.16
CA ALA A 205 15.70 26.93 5.05
C ALA A 205 15.38 28.40 4.76
N LYS A 206 14.21 28.90 5.18
CA LYS A 206 13.81 30.31 5.06
C LYS A 206 14.31 31.21 6.18
N ARG A 207 14.98 30.65 7.19
CA ARG A 207 15.51 31.43 8.32
C ARG A 207 16.74 32.25 7.89
N PRO A 208 16.98 33.42 8.50
CA PRO A 208 18.20 34.20 8.24
C PRO A 208 19.50 33.41 8.50
N ASN A 209 19.46 32.44 9.42
CA ASN A 209 20.56 31.53 9.75
C ASN A 209 20.30 30.09 9.27
N ALA A 210 19.70 29.92 8.09
CA ALA A 210 19.23 28.64 7.57
C ALA A 210 20.24 27.50 7.63
N ALA A 211 21.50 27.70 7.21
CA ALA A 211 22.52 26.66 7.25
C ALA A 211 22.74 26.14 8.69
N LYS A 212 22.84 27.04 9.66
CA LYS A 212 22.95 26.67 11.09
C LYS A 212 21.68 25.98 11.59
N ALA A 213 20.51 26.48 11.22
CA ALA A 213 19.23 25.90 11.64
C ALA A 213 19.08 24.45 11.16
N LEU A 214 19.36 24.19 9.87
CA LEU A 214 19.32 22.85 9.27
C LEU A 214 20.39 21.90 9.86
N ALA A 215 21.58 22.43 10.14
CA ALA A 215 22.70 21.64 10.69
C ALA A 215 22.57 21.36 12.20
N THR A 216 21.63 22.00 12.91
CA THR A 216 21.51 21.84 14.37
C THR A 216 20.15 21.31 14.82
N MET A 217 19.05 21.63 14.15
CA MET A 217 17.71 21.20 14.56
C MET A 217 17.30 19.90 13.85
N PRO A 218 17.19 18.77 14.56
CA PRO A 218 16.76 17.51 13.97
C PRO A 218 15.28 17.51 13.64
N VAL A 219 14.93 17.06 12.44
CA VAL A 219 13.55 16.77 12.05
C VAL A 219 13.23 15.29 12.33
N SER A 220 12.09 15.01 12.96
CA SER A 220 11.58 13.65 13.19
C SER A 220 10.16 13.48 12.67
N HIS A 221 9.72 12.23 12.47
CA HIS A 221 8.45 11.94 11.80
C HIS A 221 7.67 10.83 12.47
N ILE A 222 6.38 11.07 12.71
CA ILE A 222 5.40 10.08 13.08
C ILE A 222 4.51 9.81 11.85
N PRO A 223 4.54 8.60 11.29
CA PRO A 223 3.89 8.26 10.02
C PRO A 223 2.37 8.09 10.19
N CYS A 224 1.65 9.20 10.11
CA CYS A 224 0.18 9.25 10.14
C CYS A 224 -0.46 9.48 8.77
N GLY A 225 0.36 9.66 7.72
CA GLY A 225 -0.09 9.94 6.36
C GLY A 225 -0.24 8.71 5.48
N SER A 226 -0.64 8.95 4.23
CA SER A 226 -0.77 7.93 3.19
C SER A 226 0.57 7.47 2.61
N GLY A 227 1.58 8.33 2.59
CA GLY A 227 2.95 7.91 2.36
C GLY A 227 3.89 8.42 3.46
N ASN A 228 4.83 7.54 3.77
CA ASN A 228 5.62 7.54 4.99
C ASN A 228 7.05 7.11 4.67
N ALA A 229 7.56 7.57 3.53
CA ALA A 229 8.88 7.22 3.04
C ALA A 229 9.97 7.62 4.05
N PHE A 230 9.86 8.80 4.65
CA PHE A 230 10.78 9.29 5.67
C PHE A 230 10.93 8.29 6.84
N SER A 231 9.79 7.85 7.40
CA SER A 231 9.72 6.86 8.48
C SER A 231 10.27 5.49 8.06
N CYS A 232 9.95 5.01 6.85
CA CYS A 232 10.49 3.76 6.33
C CYS A 232 12.03 3.77 6.28
N ASN A 233 12.61 4.87 5.81
CA ASN A 233 14.06 4.99 5.68
C ASN A 233 14.77 5.15 7.01
N LEU A 234 14.24 5.94 7.97
CA LEU A 234 14.94 6.22 9.23
C LEU A 234 14.61 5.25 10.37
N TYR A 235 13.44 4.62 10.35
CA TYR A 235 12.94 3.77 11.44
C TYR A 235 12.66 2.33 11.01
N GLY A 236 12.64 2.04 9.71
CA GLY A 236 12.38 0.70 9.17
C GLY A 236 10.91 0.28 9.32
N SER A 237 10.02 1.25 9.56
CA SER A 237 8.60 1.02 9.78
C SER A 237 7.78 2.23 9.35
N HIS A 238 6.55 1.99 8.93
CA HIS A 238 5.54 3.01 8.63
C HIS A 238 4.43 3.04 9.70
N ARG A 239 4.70 2.50 10.89
CA ARG A 239 3.71 2.40 11.98
C ARG A 239 3.99 3.45 13.06
N PRO A 240 3.00 4.26 13.48
CA PRO A 240 3.19 5.34 14.44
C PRO A 240 3.91 4.93 15.74
N SER A 241 3.46 3.85 16.39
CA SER A 241 4.06 3.40 17.66
C SER A 241 5.50 2.89 17.51
N PHE A 242 5.86 2.33 16.35
CA PHE A 242 7.23 1.88 16.07
C PHE A 242 8.16 3.07 15.80
N ALA A 243 7.68 4.06 15.04
CA ALA A 243 8.39 5.32 14.85
C ALA A 243 8.59 6.06 16.19
N ALA A 244 7.59 6.04 17.08
CA ALA A 244 7.69 6.62 18.42
C ALA A 244 8.84 5.98 19.23
N LEU A 245 8.91 4.65 19.29
CA LEU A 245 10.01 3.95 19.96
C LEU A 245 11.37 4.28 19.31
N ALA A 246 11.42 4.32 17.98
CA ALA A 246 12.63 4.67 17.23
C ALA A 246 13.07 6.13 17.45
N ILE A 247 12.15 7.06 17.75
CA ILE A 247 12.48 8.45 18.10
C ILE A 247 12.97 8.56 19.55
N ILE A 248 12.32 7.85 20.48
CA ILE A 248 12.75 7.80 21.89
C ILE A 248 14.19 7.32 21.97
N LYS A 249 14.49 6.20 21.29
CA LYS A 249 15.81 5.56 21.24
C LYS A 249 16.72 6.06 20.12
N GLY A 250 16.21 7.02 19.34
CA GLY A 250 16.91 7.53 18.17
C GLY A 250 18.03 8.48 18.52
N ILE A 251 18.97 8.55 17.59
CA ILE A 251 20.18 9.37 17.64
C ILE A 251 20.10 10.46 16.57
N VAL A 252 20.66 11.63 16.89
CA VAL A 252 20.77 12.73 15.93
C VAL A 252 21.76 12.32 14.85
N THR A 253 21.32 12.36 13.60
CA THR A 253 22.08 11.87 12.45
C THR A 253 22.12 12.96 11.38
N PRO A 254 23.32 13.28 10.84
CA PRO A 254 23.41 14.18 9.69
C PRO A 254 22.83 13.53 8.44
N MET A 255 22.19 14.34 7.62
CA MET A 255 21.53 13.89 6.39
C MET A 255 21.81 14.86 5.25
N ASP A 256 21.98 14.31 4.05
CA ASP A 256 22.10 15.13 2.85
C ASP A 256 20.77 15.80 2.51
N LEU A 257 20.85 17.02 1.96
CA LEU A 257 19.69 17.77 1.48
C LEU A 257 19.99 18.31 0.08
N VAL A 258 18.99 18.36 -0.77
CA VAL A 258 19.12 18.80 -2.16
C VAL A 258 18.52 20.19 -2.29
N SER A 259 19.30 21.15 -2.77
CA SER A 259 18.75 22.43 -3.22
C SER A 259 18.22 22.29 -4.64
N VAL A 260 16.96 22.62 -4.85
CA VAL A 260 16.35 22.67 -6.17
C VAL A 260 15.98 24.11 -6.52
N THR A 261 16.44 24.57 -7.68
CA THR A 261 16.19 25.91 -8.21
C THR A 261 15.27 25.81 -9.43
N SER A 262 14.18 26.59 -9.42
CA SER A 262 13.23 26.71 -10.53
C SER A 262 12.75 28.16 -10.60
N GLY A 263 13.05 28.84 -11.73
CA GLY A 263 13.02 30.30 -11.75
C GLY A 263 13.82 30.89 -10.57
N SER A 264 13.36 32.00 -10.00
CA SER A 264 14.02 32.64 -8.85
C SER A 264 13.89 31.88 -7.52
N ASN A 265 13.15 30.77 -7.49
CA ASN A 265 12.85 30.06 -6.25
C ASN A 265 13.89 28.96 -5.99
N ARG A 266 14.35 28.88 -4.75
CA ARG A 266 15.18 27.79 -4.23
C ARG A 266 14.44 27.08 -3.10
N ILE A 267 14.18 25.79 -3.27
CA ILE A 267 13.57 24.93 -2.27
C ILE A 267 14.54 23.83 -1.84
N ILE A 268 14.31 23.27 -0.67
CA ILE A 268 15.05 22.12 -0.16
C ILE A 268 14.21 20.86 -0.34
N SER A 269 14.84 19.81 -0.87
CA SER A 269 14.29 18.47 -1.02
C SER A 269 15.10 17.48 -0.21
N PHE A 270 14.42 16.60 0.52
CA PHE A 270 15.07 15.56 1.33
C PHE A 270 14.87 14.16 0.76
N LEU A 271 13.83 13.95 -0.06
CA LEU A 271 13.37 12.63 -0.49
C LEU A 271 13.74 12.36 -1.94
N SER A 272 13.10 13.06 -2.88
CA SER A 272 13.19 12.73 -4.29
C SER A 272 12.70 13.83 -5.23
N GLN A 273 13.14 13.78 -6.49
CA GLN A 273 12.70 14.65 -7.57
C GLN A 273 12.42 13.82 -8.82
N THR A 274 11.23 13.96 -9.40
CA THR A 274 10.81 13.15 -10.54
C THR A 274 10.10 13.95 -11.63
N LEU A 275 10.34 13.52 -12.87
CA LEU A 275 9.67 13.96 -14.08
C LEU A 275 9.29 12.70 -14.91
N GLY A 276 8.12 12.76 -15.54
CA GLY A 276 7.60 11.69 -16.39
C GLY A 276 6.56 10.81 -15.69
N LEU A 277 6.58 9.51 -15.96
CA LEU A 277 5.52 8.56 -15.58
C LEU A 277 5.17 8.61 -14.09
N ILE A 278 6.18 8.64 -13.20
CA ILE A 278 5.97 8.64 -11.75
C ILE A 278 5.30 9.95 -11.31
N ALA A 279 5.87 11.10 -11.69
CA ALA A 279 5.32 12.42 -11.41
C ALA A 279 3.86 12.58 -11.90
N GLU A 280 3.57 12.12 -13.12
CA GLU A 280 2.24 12.21 -13.70
C GLU A 280 1.25 11.23 -13.04
N CYS A 281 1.71 10.10 -12.52
CA CYS A 281 0.84 9.21 -11.75
C CYS A 281 0.54 9.78 -10.36
N ASP A 282 1.53 10.39 -9.70
CA ASP A 282 1.38 11.06 -8.41
C ASP A 282 0.38 12.23 -8.50
N LEU A 283 0.56 13.10 -9.50
CA LEU A 283 -0.13 14.39 -9.60
C LEU A 283 -1.27 14.41 -10.63
N GLY A 284 -1.14 13.71 -11.75
CA GLY A 284 -2.13 13.72 -12.84
C GLY A 284 -3.37 12.85 -12.58
N THR A 285 -3.37 12.01 -11.54
CA THR A 285 -4.51 11.15 -11.18
C THR A 285 -5.40 11.75 -10.08
N GLU A 286 -5.20 13.01 -9.71
CA GLU A 286 -5.95 13.64 -8.59
C GLU A 286 -7.47 13.73 -8.84
N HIS A 287 -7.90 13.95 -10.08
CA HIS A 287 -9.32 13.96 -10.44
C HIS A 287 -9.99 12.57 -10.28
N LEU A 288 -9.19 11.50 -10.11
CA LEU A 288 -9.63 10.12 -9.87
C LEU A 288 -9.62 9.73 -8.39
N ARG A 289 -9.54 10.70 -7.46
CA ARG A 289 -9.52 10.45 -6.00
C ARG A 289 -10.65 9.55 -5.49
N TRP A 290 -11.80 9.52 -6.15
CA TRP A 290 -12.92 8.62 -5.80
C TRP A 290 -12.58 7.12 -5.89
N MET A 291 -11.50 6.76 -6.60
CA MET A 291 -11.05 5.37 -6.77
C MET A 291 -10.11 4.88 -5.65
N GLY A 292 -9.75 5.75 -4.70
CA GLY A 292 -8.76 5.40 -3.67
C GLY A 292 -7.40 5.04 -4.28
N ALA A 293 -6.73 4.02 -3.75
CA ALA A 293 -5.39 3.60 -4.18
C ALA A 293 -5.37 3.14 -5.66
N ALA A 294 -6.45 2.50 -6.13
CA ALA A 294 -6.56 1.96 -7.49
C ALA A 294 -6.40 3.00 -8.63
N ARG A 295 -6.51 4.31 -8.35
CA ARG A 295 -6.27 5.38 -9.34
C ARG A 295 -4.86 5.36 -9.92
N PHE A 296 -3.88 4.97 -9.12
CA PHE A 296 -2.48 4.92 -9.51
C PHE A 296 -2.19 3.74 -10.43
N GLU A 297 -2.85 2.61 -10.16
CA GLU A 297 -2.75 1.37 -10.92
C GLU A 297 -3.22 1.57 -12.37
N VAL A 298 -4.38 2.22 -12.53
CA VAL A 298 -4.93 2.56 -13.86
C VAL A 298 -4.04 3.57 -14.57
N GLY A 299 -3.54 4.59 -13.84
CA GLY A 299 -2.68 5.63 -14.40
C GLY A 299 -1.37 5.08 -14.98
N VAL A 300 -0.69 4.21 -14.24
CA VAL A 300 0.59 3.59 -14.62
C VAL A 300 0.38 2.62 -15.80
N VAL A 301 -0.59 1.71 -15.69
CA VAL A 301 -0.86 0.71 -16.73
C VAL A 301 -1.25 1.39 -18.05
N GLN A 302 -2.17 2.36 -18.01
CA GLN A 302 -2.61 3.09 -19.20
C GLN A 302 -1.45 3.77 -19.94
N ARG A 303 -0.47 4.30 -19.21
CA ARG A 303 0.66 5.03 -19.79
C ARG A 303 1.78 4.12 -20.29
N MET A 304 2.00 2.98 -19.63
CA MET A 304 2.86 1.93 -20.16
C MET A 304 2.33 1.40 -21.51
N PHE A 305 1.00 1.25 -21.64
CA PHE A 305 0.40 0.90 -22.93
C PHE A 305 0.58 1.98 -23.99
N LYS A 306 0.45 3.27 -23.62
CA LYS A 306 0.67 4.40 -24.52
C LYS A 306 2.14 4.64 -24.87
N LYS A 307 3.10 3.95 -24.24
CA LYS A 307 4.55 4.14 -24.41
C LYS A 307 4.96 5.63 -24.35
N LYS A 308 4.37 6.36 -23.39
CA LYS A 308 4.53 7.81 -23.32
C LYS A 308 5.98 8.15 -22.92
N CYS A 309 6.66 8.88 -23.80
CA CYS A 309 7.99 9.46 -23.55
C CYS A 309 7.85 10.94 -23.17
N TYR A 310 8.83 11.43 -22.42
CA TYR A 310 8.90 12.81 -21.94
C TYR A 310 10.26 13.37 -22.38
N PRO A 311 10.33 14.04 -23.54
CA PRO A 311 11.59 14.57 -24.02
C PRO A 311 12.10 15.74 -23.14
N PHE A 312 13.40 15.74 -22.84
CA PHE A 312 14.08 16.84 -22.13
C PHE A 312 15.58 16.84 -22.47
N ASP A 313 16.23 17.99 -22.28
CA ASP A 313 17.69 18.07 -22.24
C ASP A 313 18.17 17.92 -20.79
N LEU A 314 19.22 17.13 -20.59
CA LEU A 314 19.81 16.86 -19.28
C LEU A 314 21.30 17.17 -19.31
N ALA A 315 21.74 18.01 -18.39
CA ALA A 315 23.15 18.13 -18.03
C ALA A 315 23.32 17.59 -16.61
N VAL A 316 24.28 16.68 -16.40
CA VAL A 316 24.42 15.95 -15.13
C VAL A 316 25.88 15.81 -14.74
N LYS A 317 26.19 16.11 -13.48
CA LYS A 317 27.48 15.79 -12.89
C LYS A 317 27.44 14.39 -12.28
N VAL A 318 27.86 13.42 -13.09
CA VAL A 318 28.00 12.01 -12.67
C VAL A 318 29.30 11.86 -11.89
N GLU A 319 29.20 11.24 -10.70
CA GLU A 319 30.36 10.90 -9.86
C GLU A 319 30.65 9.39 -9.94
N ILE A 320 29.61 8.55 -10.07
CA ILE A 320 29.74 7.11 -10.29
C ILE A 320 28.71 6.68 -11.32
N GLU A 321 29.19 6.14 -12.44
CA GLU A 321 28.35 5.77 -13.58
C GLU A 321 27.95 4.29 -13.57
N GLU A 322 28.89 3.41 -13.25
CA GLU A 322 28.72 1.97 -13.40
C GLU A 322 28.11 1.33 -12.14
N LYS A 323 27.12 0.45 -12.35
CA LYS A 323 26.40 -0.24 -11.25
C LYS A 323 27.33 -1.03 -10.32
N GLY A 324 28.39 -1.61 -10.87
CA GLY A 324 29.39 -2.34 -10.08
C GLY A 324 30.15 -1.44 -9.11
N GLU A 325 30.52 -0.24 -9.56
CA GLU A 325 31.20 0.77 -8.74
C GLU A 325 30.27 1.37 -7.70
N VAL A 326 28.98 1.57 -8.04
CA VAL A 326 27.97 2.01 -7.07
C VAL A 326 27.83 1.00 -5.93
N LYS A 327 27.83 -0.31 -6.21
CA LYS A 327 27.83 -1.35 -5.15
C LYS A 327 29.10 -1.31 -4.31
N ALA A 328 30.26 -1.10 -4.93
CA ALA A 328 31.53 -0.99 -4.21
C ALA A 328 31.57 0.24 -3.29
N HIS A 329 31.07 1.39 -3.77
CA HIS A 329 30.91 2.62 -2.99
C HIS A 329 29.96 2.41 -1.80
N TYR A 330 28.80 1.80 -2.05
CA TYR A 330 27.84 1.45 -0.99
C TYR A 330 28.49 0.55 0.06
N LYS A 331 29.20 -0.51 -0.36
CA LYS A 331 29.91 -1.41 0.54
C LYS A 331 30.94 -0.68 1.39
N HIS A 332 31.75 0.19 0.78
CA HIS A 332 32.76 0.96 1.48
C HIS A 332 32.11 1.85 2.54
N HIS A 333 31.10 2.65 2.18
CA HIS A 333 30.45 3.55 3.12
C HIS A 333 29.64 2.82 4.20
N ALA A 334 28.87 1.79 3.86
CA ALA A 334 28.07 1.03 4.82
C ALA A 334 28.90 0.29 5.87
N SER A 335 30.17 -0.06 5.54
CA SER A 335 31.08 -0.76 6.46
C SER A 335 32.03 0.17 7.22
N SER A 336 32.43 1.31 6.62
CA SER A 336 33.43 2.22 7.20
C SER A 336 32.82 3.36 8.01
N THR A 337 31.57 3.73 7.75
CA THR A 337 30.97 4.96 8.28
C THR A 337 30.39 4.73 9.68
N SER A 338 31.05 5.27 10.71
CA SER A 338 30.46 5.35 12.06
C SER A 338 29.72 6.67 12.28
N LEU A 339 28.72 6.68 13.15
CA LEU A 339 27.98 7.91 13.51
C LEU A 339 28.92 9.02 14.01
N ALA A 340 29.94 8.65 14.78
CA ALA A 340 30.94 9.60 15.28
C ALA A 340 31.72 10.27 14.14
N GLN A 341 32.07 9.52 13.09
CA GLN A 341 32.73 10.08 11.91
C GLN A 341 31.79 10.98 11.11
N LEU A 342 30.53 10.57 10.95
CA LEU A 342 29.51 11.38 10.28
C LEU A 342 29.31 12.73 10.99
N THR A 343 29.14 12.68 12.31
CA THR A 343 28.95 13.88 13.13
C THR A 343 30.16 14.79 13.05
N LYS A 344 31.37 14.24 13.20
CA LYS A 344 32.62 15.01 13.10
C LYS A 344 32.81 15.66 11.72
N LYS A 345 32.42 14.98 10.64
CA LYS A 345 32.47 15.53 9.27
C LYS A 345 31.39 16.61 9.06
N ALA A 346 30.21 16.42 9.63
CA ALA A 346 29.11 17.38 9.54
C ALA A 346 29.37 18.64 10.36
N ASP A 347 30.01 18.52 11.53
CA ASP A 347 30.40 19.64 12.39
C ASP A 347 31.62 20.42 11.85
N ALA A 348 32.31 19.87 10.84
CA ALA A 348 33.39 20.55 10.14
C ALA A 348 32.89 21.57 9.10
N GLY A 349 31.58 21.75 8.90
CA GLY A 349 31.02 22.79 8.03
C GLY A 349 29.86 23.54 8.70
N PRO A 350 29.34 24.62 8.07
CA PRO A 350 30.06 25.77 7.52
C PRO A 350 30.70 26.62 8.64
N ALA A 351 31.72 27.41 8.31
CA ALA A 351 32.36 28.33 9.26
C ALA A 351 31.32 29.26 9.92
N ALA A 352 31.49 29.53 11.21
CA ALA A 352 30.68 30.49 11.95
C ALA A 352 30.70 31.86 11.23
N GLY A 353 29.65 32.18 10.47
CA GLY A 353 29.55 33.43 9.72
C GLY A 353 28.65 33.44 8.48
N ASP A 354 28.25 32.29 7.92
CA ASP A 354 27.39 32.27 6.72
C ASP A 354 25.92 32.60 7.07
N GLU A 355 25.44 33.75 6.60
CA GLU A 355 24.02 34.11 6.62
C GLU A 355 23.28 33.35 5.51
N GLY A 356 22.18 32.67 5.86
CA GLY A 356 21.29 31.98 4.91
C GLY A 356 21.69 30.54 4.56
N LEU A 357 21.28 30.12 3.35
CA LEU A 357 21.58 28.78 2.81
C LEU A 357 23.00 28.73 2.21
N PRO A 358 23.67 27.56 2.20
CA PRO A 358 24.97 27.42 1.55
C PRO A 358 24.95 27.89 0.10
N LYS A 359 26.02 28.53 -0.35
CA LYS A 359 26.15 28.92 -1.78
C LYS A 359 26.17 27.67 -2.67
N LEU A 360 25.51 27.76 -3.81
CA LEU A 360 25.46 26.67 -4.80
C LEU A 360 26.79 26.63 -5.56
N LYS A 361 27.42 25.46 -5.62
CA LYS A 361 28.67 25.22 -6.35
C LYS A 361 28.47 25.31 -7.85
N TYR A 362 27.31 24.89 -8.35
CA TYR A 362 26.99 24.82 -9.78
C TYR A 362 26.03 25.93 -10.24
N GLY A 363 25.84 26.97 -9.41
CA GLY A 363 24.91 28.07 -9.70
C GLY A 363 23.43 27.66 -9.62
N THR A 364 22.58 28.44 -10.27
CA THR A 364 21.13 28.29 -10.35
C THR A 364 20.70 27.96 -11.78
N ILE A 365 19.41 27.66 -11.99
CA ILE A 365 18.85 27.49 -13.33
C ILE A 365 18.91 28.75 -14.21
N GLN A 366 19.09 29.96 -13.65
CA GLN A 366 19.27 31.20 -14.44
C GLN A 366 20.70 31.38 -14.95
N ASP A 367 21.67 30.73 -14.33
CA ASP A 367 23.08 30.91 -14.67
C ASP A 367 23.45 30.05 -15.89
N ASP A 368 24.53 30.43 -16.57
CA ASP A 368 25.11 29.63 -17.64
C ASP A 368 25.45 28.21 -17.13
N LEU A 369 25.52 27.25 -18.07
CA LEU A 369 25.90 25.88 -17.71
C LEU A 369 27.29 25.86 -17.06
N PRO A 370 27.47 25.10 -15.97
CA PRO A 370 28.77 24.96 -15.33
C PRO A 370 29.83 24.41 -16.30
N GLU A 371 31.10 24.75 -16.06
CA GLU A 371 32.21 24.27 -16.88
C GLU A 371 32.27 22.73 -16.91
N GLY A 372 32.39 22.18 -18.12
CA GLY A 372 32.44 20.73 -18.35
C GLY A 372 31.08 20.03 -18.31
N TRP A 373 29.97 20.76 -18.17
CA TRP A 373 28.63 20.21 -18.34
C TRP A 373 28.17 20.36 -19.79
N GLU A 374 27.53 19.32 -20.31
CA GLU A 374 26.93 19.31 -21.63
C GLU A 374 25.44 18.97 -21.51
N LEU A 375 24.59 19.68 -22.23
CA LEU A 375 23.18 19.34 -22.36
C LEU A 375 23.05 18.20 -23.38
N ILE A 376 22.67 17.04 -22.89
CA ILE A 376 22.44 15.86 -23.71
C ILE A 376 20.93 15.71 -23.93
N PRO A 377 20.46 15.55 -25.19
CA PRO A 377 19.06 15.34 -25.48
C PRO A 377 18.60 13.94 -25.11
N TYR A 378 17.52 13.84 -24.34
CA TYR A 378 16.86 12.59 -23.98
C TYR A 378 15.44 12.56 -24.56
N ASP A 379 15.23 11.82 -25.65
CA ASP A 379 13.95 11.79 -26.36
C ASP A 379 13.00 10.66 -25.89
N ARG A 380 13.58 9.59 -25.33
CA ARG A 380 12.87 8.32 -25.10
C ARG A 380 12.63 8.01 -23.63
N ILE A 381 12.94 8.93 -22.72
CA ILE A 381 12.78 8.69 -21.28
C ILE A 381 11.30 8.67 -20.90
N GLY A 382 10.89 7.59 -20.23
CA GLY A 382 9.56 7.46 -19.64
C GLY A 382 9.54 7.87 -18.17
N THR A 383 10.65 7.64 -17.45
CA THR A 383 10.82 8.01 -16.04
C THR A 383 12.21 8.57 -15.81
N PHE A 384 12.26 9.81 -15.32
CA PHE A 384 13.41 10.38 -14.65
C PHE A 384 13.13 10.41 -13.14
N TYR A 385 14.02 9.84 -12.34
CA TYR A 385 13.84 9.83 -10.90
C TYR A 385 15.19 9.97 -10.18
N ALA A 386 15.40 11.09 -9.49
CA ALA A 386 16.52 11.30 -8.59
C ALA A 386 16.03 11.20 -7.14
N GLY A 387 16.84 10.63 -6.25
CA GLY A 387 16.45 10.42 -4.86
C GLY A 387 17.63 10.41 -3.91
N ASN A 388 17.34 10.76 -2.66
CA ASN A 388 18.30 10.83 -1.56
C ASN A 388 18.01 9.79 -0.47
N MET A 389 16.85 9.13 -0.53
CA MET A 389 16.45 8.05 0.38
C MET A 389 16.08 6.80 -0.41
N ALA A 390 16.26 5.61 0.18
CA ALA A 390 16.07 4.36 -0.53
C ALA A 390 14.61 4.03 -0.86
N TYR A 391 13.72 4.13 0.13
CA TYR A 391 12.30 3.79 -0.01
C TYR A 391 11.46 5.01 -0.37
N MET A 392 10.58 4.87 -1.35
CA MET A 392 9.53 5.86 -1.69
C MET A 392 8.17 5.48 -1.06
N SER A 393 8.04 4.24 -0.62
CA SER A 393 7.04 3.72 0.32
C SER A 393 7.54 2.37 0.87
N PRO A 394 6.84 1.71 1.81
CA PRO A 394 7.29 0.45 2.41
C PRO A 394 7.75 -0.62 1.42
N ASP A 395 7.13 -0.69 0.24
CA ASP A 395 7.40 -1.74 -0.74
C ASP A 395 8.00 -1.22 -2.05
N ALA A 396 8.58 -0.01 -2.05
CA ALA A 396 9.24 0.53 -3.24
C ALA A 396 10.63 1.14 -2.96
N PRO A 397 11.65 0.29 -2.84
CA PRO A 397 13.03 0.72 -2.80
C PRO A 397 13.53 1.06 -4.20
N PHE A 398 13.25 2.29 -4.67
CA PHE A 398 13.76 2.78 -5.95
C PHE A 398 15.27 3.02 -5.90
N PHE A 399 15.79 3.47 -4.76
CA PHE A 399 17.18 3.90 -4.61
C PHE A 399 17.94 3.00 -3.64
N ALA A 400 18.07 1.71 -4.00
CA ALA A 400 18.64 0.70 -3.12
C ALA A 400 20.06 1.00 -2.63
N ALA A 401 20.83 1.86 -3.33
CA ALA A 401 22.20 2.25 -2.96
C ALA A 401 22.29 3.62 -2.26
N SER A 402 21.17 4.22 -1.85
CA SER A 402 21.19 5.50 -1.14
C SER A 402 21.85 5.39 0.22
N LEU A 403 22.64 6.40 0.56
CA LEU A 403 23.34 6.55 1.82
C LEU A 403 22.91 7.88 2.45
N ILE A 404 22.87 7.93 3.78
CA ILE A 404 22.27 9.08 4.47
C ILE A 404 23.05 10.38 4.30
N SER A 405 24.37 10.29 4.11
CA SER A 405 25.22 11.46 4.03
C SER A 405 26.52 11.28 3.22
N ASP A 406 26.48 10.59 2.07
CA ASP A 406 27.66 10.40 1.21
C ASP A 406 27.95 11.61 0.32
N GLY A 407 27.02 12.57 0.23
CA GLY A 407 27.09 13.75 -0.61
C GLY A 407 26.69 13.47 -2.06
N LEU A 408 25.95 12.38 -2.32
CA LEU A 408 25.54 11.94 -3.66
C LEU A 408 24.05 11.60 -3.71
N MET A 409 23.39 11.99 -4.80
CA MET A 409 22.04 11.54 -5.13
C MET A 409 22.09 10.28 -5.98
N ASP A 410 21.09 9.45 -5.87
CA ASP A 410 20.89 8.28 -6.71
C ASP A 410 19.96 8.65 -7.87
N LEU A 411 20.43 8.48 -9.11
CA LEU A 411 19.67 8.75 -10.32
C LEU A 411 19.24 7.46 -10.99
N VAL A 412 17.94 7.32 -11.20
CA VAL A 412 17.29 6.23 -11.93
C VAL A 412 16.60 6.78 -13.17
N THR A 413 16.91 6.19 -14.33
CA THR A 413 16.20 6.49 -15.58
C THR A 413 15.69 5.22 -16.24
N ILE A 414 14.49 5.31 -16.81
CA ILE A 414 13.81 4.20 -17.50
C ILE A 414 13.21 4.74 -18.79
N ASP A 415 13.47 4.05 -19.90
CA ASP A 415 12.91 4.39 -21.20
C ASP A 415 11.38 4.18 -21.21
N GLY A 416 10.66 5.07 -21.91
CA GLY A 416 9.19 5.06 -22.02
C GLY A 416 8.67 4.24 -23.19
N ASP A 417 9.54 3.94 -24.15
CA ASP A 417 9.24 3.14 -25.34
C ASP A 417 9.39 1.63 -25.13
N LEU A 418 9.67 1.21 -23.89
CA LEU A 418 9.80 -0.20 -23.52
C LEU A 418 8.56 -1.01 -23.95
N PRO A 419 8.74 -2.24 -24.44
CA PRO A 419 7.64 -3.15 -24.64
C PRO A 419 6.82 -3.31 -23.35
N PHE A 420 5.50 -3.34 -23.46
CA PHE A 420 4.59 -3.31 -22.30
C PHE A 420 4.93 -4.34 -21.21
N PHE A 421 5.24 -5.59 -21.59
CA PHE A 421 5.65 -6.63 -20.64
C PHE A 421 7.01 -6.36 -19.99
N THR A 422 7.94 -5.74 -20.71
CA THR A 422 9.21 -5.29 -20.15
C THR A 422 8.97 -4.16 -19.13
N ALA A 423 8.10 -3.20 -19.45
CA ALA A 423 7.72 -2.13 -18.53
C ALA A 423 7.06 -2.69 -17.25
N ILE A 424 6.16 -3.67 -17.36
CA ILE A 424 5.59 -4.38 -16.19
C ILE A 424 6.69 -5.10 -15.41
N LYS A 425 7.61 -5.79 -16.08
CA LYS A 425 8.71 -6.50 -15.41
C LYS A 425 9.59 -5.53 -14.62
N VAL A 426 9.93 -4.38 -15.19
CA VAL A 426 10.67 -3.31 -14.49
C VAL A 426 9.89 -2.85 -13.25
N LEU A 427 8.57 -2.67 -13.36
CA LEU A 427 7.70 -2.31 -12.24
C LEU A 427 7.67 -3.37 -11.13
N LEU A 428 7.55 -4.64 -11.50
CA LEU A 428 7.60 -5.80 -10.58
C LEU A 428 8.96 -5.94 -9.89
N ASP A 429 10.03 -5.51 -10.55
CA ASP A 429 11.38 -5.55 -10.00
C ASP A 429 11.59 -4.50 -8.90
N VAL A 430 10.74 -3.47 -8.79
CA VAL A 430 10.73 -2.52 -7.66
C VAL A 430 10.41 -3.26 -6.36
N GLU A 431 9.22 -3.86 -6.26
CA GLU A 431 8.76 -4.60 -5.07
C GLU A 431 9.65 -5.81 -4.77
N ALA A 432 10.14 -6.48 -5.81
CA ALA A 432 11.04 -7.61 -5.64
C ALA A 432 12.47 -7.21 -5.25
N GLU A 433 12.76 -5.92 -5.05
CA GLU A 433 14.08 -5.37 -4.74
C GLU A 433 15.15 -5.84 -5.76
N ARG A 434 14.80 -5.82 -7.04
CA ARG A 434 15.64 -6.21 -8.18
C ARG A 434 15.80 -5.08 -9.21
N LEU A 435 15.18 -3.92 -8.97
CA LEU A 435 15.21 -2.77 -9.87
C LEU A 435 16.65 -2.35 -10.19
N PHE A 436 17.52 -2.29 -9.18
CA PHE A 436 18.93 -1.93 -9.33
C PHE A 436 19.64 -2.78 -10.39
N ASP A 437 19.42 -4.10 -10.38
CA ASP A 437 20.09 -5.04 -11.28
C ASP A 437 19.37 -5.22 -12.64
N ASN A 438 18.23 -4.54 -12.86
CA ASN A 438 17.46 -4.68 -14.09
C ASN A 438 18.20 -4.02 -15.29
N PRO A 439 18.32 -4.70 -16.45
CA PRO A 439 19.06 -4.19 -17.61
C PRO A 439 18.40 -2.99 -18.31
N HIS A 440 17.11 -2.76 -18.10
CA HIS A 440 16.36 -1.62 -18.67
C HIS A 440 16.34 -0.39 -17.76
N VAL A 441 17.09 -0.43 -16.66
CA VAL A 441 17.18 0.63 -15.67
C VAL A 441 18.60 1.14 -15.64
N THR A 442 18.82 2.42 -15.89
CA THR A 442 20.10 3.07 -15.60
C THR A 442 20.11 3.51 -14.15
N TYR A 443 21.22 3.30 -13.46
CA TYR A 443 21.40 3.68 -12.06
C TYR A 443 22.77 4.34 -11.91
N LYS A 444 22.82 5.60 -11.49
CA LYS A 444 24.07 6.37 -11.33
C LYS A 444 24.07 7.09 -9.97
N LYS A 445 25.26 7.42 -9.46
CA LYS A 445 25.44 8.39 -8.37
C LYS A 445 25.88 9.73 -8.95
N ILE A 446 25.18 10.79 -8.58
CA ILE A 446 25.35 12.14 -9.14
C ILE A 446 25.43 13.18 -8.03
N SER A 447 26.10 14.30 -8.26
CA SER A 447 26.19 15.41 -7.29
C SER A 447 25.28 16.60 -7.66
N ALA A 448 24.98 16.78 -8.94
CA ALA A 448 24.06 17.81 -9.41
C ALA A 448 23.56 17.51 -10.82
N TYR A 449 22.44 18.12 -11.20
CA TYR A 449 21.88 18.03 -12.55
C TYR A 449 21.00 19.23 -12.90
N ARG A 450 20.81 19.46 -14.20
CA ARG A 450 19.92 20.47 -14.80
C ARG A 450 19.05 19.80 -15.85
N ILE A 451 17.73 20.00 -15.74
CA ILE A 451 16.75 19.50 -16.71
C ILE A 451 16.05 20.67 -17.39
N ILE A 452 15.92 20.58 -18.70
CA ILE A 452 15.15 21.51 -19.54
C ILE A 452 14.12 20.67 -20.30
N PRO A 453 12.84 20.65 -19.86
CA PRO A 453 11.79 19.93 -20.58
C PRO A 453 11.62 20.46 -22.01
N ARG A 454 11.34 19.56 -22.95
CA ARG A 454 11.10 19.89 -24.37
C ARG A 454 9.73 19.41 -24.84
N ASP A 455 9.26 20.03 -25.91
CA ASP A 455 8.06 19.67 -26.67
C ASP A 455 6.77 19.47 -25.83
N GLN A 456 6.70 20.15 -24.69
CA GLN A 456 5.58 20.06 -23.73
C GLN A 456 5.30 21.45 -23.16
N GLU A 457 4.07 21.94 -23.34
CA GLU A 457 3.62 23.21 -22.73
C GLU A 457 3.24 23.04 -21.25
N ASP A 458 2.78 21.85 -20.87
CA ASP A 458 2.40 21.49 -19.50
C ASP A 458 2.82 20.04 -19.19
N GLY A 459 3.04 19.77 -17.91
CA GLY A 459 3.51 18.49 -17.42
C GLY A 459 3.59 18.44 -15.91
N TYR A 460 4.17 17.36 -15.39
CA TYR A 460 4.22 17.12 -13.95
C TYR A 460 5.68 16.98 -13.51
N ILE A 461 6.10 17.86 -12.62
CA ILE A 461 7.32 17.73 -11.82
C ILE A 461 6.89 17.57 -10.37
N SER A 462 7.43 16.54 -9.72
CA SER A 462 7.18 16.25 -8.32
C SER A 462 8.48 16.31 -7.55
N ILE A 463 8.53 17.11 -6.48
CA ILE A 463 9.66 17.24 -5.56
C ILE A 463 9.16 16.87 -4.16
N ASP A 464 9.74 15.83 -3.57
CA ASP A 464 9.30 15.18 -2.34
C ASP A 464 7.80 14.77 -2.35
N GLY A 465 7.23 14.55 -3.54
CA GLY A 465 5.82 14.26 -3.71
C GLY A 465 4.93 15.50 -3.90
N GLU A 466 5.49 16.71 -3.80
CA GLU A 466 4.78 17.98 -3.96
C GLU A 466 4.84 18.47 -5.42
N LYS A 467 3.74 19.05 -5.91
CA LYS A 467 3.66 19.58 -7.27
C LYS A 467 4.52 20.84 -7.41
N CYS A 468 5.42 20.84 -8.39
CA CYS A 468 6.16 22.03 -8.80
C CYS A 468 5.68 22.55 -10.17
N PRO A 469 5.86 23.85 -10.46
CA PRO A 469 5.62 24.39 -11.78
C PRO A 469 6.42 23.61 -12.84
N PHE A 470 5.77 23.29 -13.96
CA PHE A 470 6.44 22.61 -15.06
C PHE A 470 7.37 23.58 -15.79
N GLY A 471 8.66 23.25 -15.85
CA GLY A 471 9.67 24.07 -16.51
C GLY A 471 11.09 23.65 -16.16
N PRO A 472 12.10 24.41 -16.63
CA PRO A 472 13.50 24.12 -16.34
C PRO A 472 13.78 24.18 -14.84
N PHE A 473 14.60 23.25 -14.35
CA PHE A 473 15.06 23.25 -12.97
C PHE A 473 16.45 22.64 -12.83
N GLN A 474 17.14 23.02 -11.76
CA GLN A 474 18.47 22.50 -11.42
C GLN A 474 18.51 22.07 -9.97
N ALA A 475 19.15 20.93 -9.71
CA ALA A 475 19.31 20.37 -8.38
C ALA A 475 20.79 20.15 -8.03
N GLU A 476 21.16 20.45 -6.79
CA GLU A 476 22.50 20.27 -6.23
C GLU A 476 22.40 19.69 -4.81
N ILE A 477 23.16 18.63 -4.52
CA ILE A 477 23.19 18.03 -3.19
C ILE A 477 24.17 18.75 -2.25
N HIS A 478 23.77 18.89 -0.99
CA HIS A 478 24.61 19.36 0.09
C HIS A 478 24.85 18.23 1.08
N GLN A 479 26.12 17.86 1.22
CA GLN A 479 26.51 16.82 2.15
C GLN A 479 26.23 17.24 3.59
N ALA A 480 25.50 16.40 4.34
CA ALA A 480 25.26 16.53 5.77
C ALA A 480 24.66 17.88 6.21
N LEU A 481 23.91 18.56 5.33
CA LEU A 481 23.32 19.86 5.63
C LEU A 481 22.19 19.76 6.66
N GLY A 482 21.41 18.69 6.63
CA GLY A 482 20.29 18.47 7.54
C GLY A 482 20.65 17.67 8.79
N ARG A 483 19.76 17.69 9.77
CA ARG A 483 19.75 16.77 10.92
C ARG A 483 18.40 16.06 11.00
N VAL A 484 18.44 14.77 11.32
CA VAL A 484 17.25 13.95 11.56
C VAL A 484 17.44 13.07 12.80
N ILE A 485 16.35 12.57 13.36
CA ILE A 485 16.42 11.46 14.32
C ILE A 485 16.34 10.15 13.54
N SER A 486 17.35 9.30 13.66
CA SER A 486 17.38 7.96 13.04
C SER A 486 17.54 6.87 14.10
N LYS A 487 17.10 5.66 13.75
CA LYS A 487 17.19 4.50 14.65
C LYS A 487 18.62 3.98 14.82
N SER A 488 19.42 3.99 13.75
CA SER A 488 20.73 3.33 13.73
C SER A 488 21.88 4.17 13.14
N GLY A 489 21.66 5.46 12.87
CA GLY A 489 22.67 6.34 12.30
C GLY A 489 22.83 6.19 10.78
N LYS A 490 21.95 5.42 10.14
CA LYS A 490 21.92 5.12 8.71
C LYS A 490 20.47 4.89 8.27
N TYR A 491 20.25 4.77 6.96
CA TYR A 491 18.98 4.27 6.45
C TYR A 491 18.81 2.78 6.76
N GLU A 492 17.57 2.37 7.06
CA GLU A 492 17.20 1.00 7.43
C GLU A 492 17.03 0.08 6.20
N ALA A 493 17.31 0.59 4.99
CA ALA A 493 17.32 -0.20 3.77
C ALA A 493 18.44 -1.24 3.77
N ALA A 494 18.16 -2.42 3.21
CA ALA A 494 19.11 -3.53 3.16
C ALA A 494 20.30 -3.28 2.22
N GLY A 495 20.17 -2.34 1.28
CA GLY A 495 21.15 -2.08 0.23
C GLY A 495 20.89 -2.87 -1.06
N PRO A 496 21.72 -2.69 -2.11
CA PRO A 496 21.59 -3.42 -3.37
C PRO A 496 21.92 -4.91 -3.23
N LYS A 497 21.17 -5.82 -3.84
CA LYS A 497 21.43 -7.27 -3.69
C LYS A 497 22.87 -7.67 -3.99
N ASN A 498 23.42 -8.54 -3.13
CA ASN A 498 24.80 -9.05 -3.19
C ASN A 498 25.90 -7.97 -3.09
N TRP A 499 25.62 -6.79 -2.51
CA TRP A 499 26.64 -5.76 -2.28
C TRP A 499 27.76 -6.23 -1.35
N ASP A 500 27.47 -7.15 -0.44
CA ASP A 500 28.41 -7.76 0.50
C ASP A 500 29.43 -8.69 -0.20
N LYS A 501 29.01 -9.36 -1.27
CA LYS A 501 29.82 -10.35 -2.02
C LYS A 501 30.69 -9.74 -3.12
N SER A 502 30.59 -8.44 -3.39
CA SER A 502 31.46 -7.81 -4.39
C SER A 502 32.91 -7.79 -3.89
N SER A 503 33.75 -8.64 -4.48
CA SER A 503 35.20 -8.57 -4.37
C SER A 503 35.71 -7.31 -5.07
N SER A 504 36.71 -6.65 -4.49
CA SER A 504 37.54 -5.68 -5.20
C SER A 504 38.07 -6.33 -6.48
N PHE A 505 37.59 -5.91 -7.65
CA PHE A 505 38.01 -6.49 -8.92
C PHE A 505 39.45 -6.07 -9.24
N THR A 506 40.38 -7.01 -9.15
CA THR A 506 41.54 -7.05 -10.03
C THR A 506 41.06 -7.38 -11.44
N CYS A 507 41.49 -6.57 -12.40
CA CYS A 507 41.21 -6.69 -13.82
C CYS A 507 41.65 -8.06 -14.36
N ASP A 508 40.70 -8.86 -14.87
CA ASP A 508 40.99 -10.00 -15.74
C ASP A 508 40.15 -9.86 -17.01
N MET A 509 40.85 -9.64 -18.13
CA MET A 509 40.30 -9.49 -19.47
C MET A 509 39.87 -10.84 -20.06
N PRO A 510 38.69 -10.97 -20.68
CA PRO A 510 38.35 -12.20 -21.39
C PRO A 510 39.07 -12.27 -22.75
N ARG A 511 39.73 -13.41 -23.00
CA ARG A 511 40.36 -13.75 -24.29
C ARG A 511 39.30 -13.95 -25.39
N ARG A 512 39.59 -13.39 -26.58
CA ARG A 512 38.87 -13.61 -27.85
C ARG A 512 38.82 -15.11 -28.22
N GLY A 513 37.61 -15.67 -28.33
CA GLY A 513 37.33 -16.94 -28.99
C GLY A 513 36.87 -16.74 -30.44
N ARG A 514 37.51 -17.45 -31.37
CA ARG A 514 37.26 -17.41 -32.83
C ARG A 514 35.89 -17.99 -33.19
N GLY A 515 35.29 -17.43 -34.24
CA GLY A 515 33.96 -17.80 -34.72
C GLY A 515 33.89 -19.16 -35.43
N ASN A 516 32.65 -19.61 -35.60
CA ASN A 516 32.27 -20.59 -36.62
C ASN A 516 30.91 -20.21 -37.22
N ARG A 517 30.85 -20.24 -38.55
CA ARG A 517 29.68 -19.97 -39.39
C ARG A 517 28.64 -21.09 -39.25
N MET A 518 27.36 -20.73 -39.41
CA MET A 518 26.31 -21.67 -39.84
C MET A 518 25.64 -21.17 -41.14
N PRO A 519 25.13 -22.08 -41.98
CA PRO A 519 24.98 -21.85 -43.42
C PRO A 519 23.61 -21.29 -43.81
N SER A 520 23.58 -20.63 -44.97
CA SER A 520 22.42 -20.04 -45.62
C SER A 520 21.67 -21.01 -46.54
N GLY A 521 20.33 -20.96 -46.50
CA GLY A 521 19.42 -21.24 -47.62
C GLY A 521 18.15 -22.01 -47.23
N PRO A 522 17.05 -21.97 -48.02
CA PRO A 522 16.66 -21.03 -49.07
C PRO A 522 15.25 -20.41 -48.86
N TRP A 523 14.99 -19.29 -49.53
CA TRP A 523 13.69 -18.61 -49.57
C TRP A 523 12.62 -19.43 -50.29
N GLY A 524 11.39 -19.43 -49.76
CA GLY A 524 10.18 -19.71 -50.54
C GLY A 524 9.02 -20.33 -49.76
N ARG A 525 8.10 -19.50 -49.23
CA ARG A 525 6.63 -19.64 -49.39
C ARG A 525 5.91 -18.46 -48.73
N LEU A 526 4.86 -18.03 -49.41
CA LEU A 526 3.87 -16.99 -49.07
C LEU A 526 3.71 -16.69 -47.57
N LYS A 527 3.67 -15.40 -47.20
CA LYS A 527 3.21 -14.97 -45.87
C LYS A 527 1.89 -15.69 -45.56
N PRO A 528 1.81 -16.52 -44.50
CA PRO A 528 0.52 -16.98 -44.04
C PRO A 528 -0.29 -15.74 -43.64
N VAL A 529 -1.55 -15.70 -44.06
CA VAL A 529 -2.52 -14.71 -43.57
C VAL A 529 -2.43 -14.73 -42.04
N GLU A 530 -2.11 -13.59 -41.41
CA GLU A 530 -2.11 -13.46 -39.95
C GLU A 530 -3.53 -13.72 -39.46
N GLN A 531 -3.81 -14.97 -39.08
CA GLN A 531 -5.05 -15.35 -38.44
C GLN A 531 -4.95 -14.99 -36.95
N ASP A 532 -5.97 -14.30 -36.43
CA ASP A 532 -6.06 -13.95 -35.01
C ASP A 532 -5.84 -15.21 -34.13
N PRO A 533 -4.84 -15.22 -33.23
CA PRO A 533 -4.56 -16.33 -32.32
C PRO A 533 -5.80 -16.86 -31.57
N LEU A 534 -6.73 -15.98 -31.17
CA LEU A 534 -7.94 -16.36 -30.44
C LEU A 534 -9.00 -17.04 -31.32
N GLN A 535 -9.04 -16.67 -32.61
CA GLN A 535 -9.95 -17.24 -33.61
C GLN A 535 -9.37 -18.50 -34.25
N SER A 536 -8.04 -18.62 -34.29
CA SER A 536 -7.33 -19.76 -34.89
C SER A 536 -7.54 -21.09 -34.17
N ILE A 537 -7.92 -21.07 -32.89
CA ILE A 537 -8.19 -22.25 -32.06
C ILE A 537 -9.70 -22.50 -31.96
N GLY A 538 -10.14 -23.72 -32.27
CA GLY A 538 -11.52 -24.18 -32.22
C GLY A 538 -11.94 -24.66 -30.83
N LEU A 539 -13.20 -25.12 -30.72
CA LEU A 539 -13.73 -25.72 -29.50
C LEU A 539 -13.22 -27.17 -29.38
N PRO A 540 -12.71 -27.60 -28.22
CA PRO A 540 -12.40 -29.01 -27.97
C PRO A 540 -13.60 -29.93 -28.19
N SER A 541 -14.82 -29.47 -27.87
CA SER A 541 -16.05 -30.22 -28.11
C SER A 541 -16.38 -30.44 -29.60
N LYS A 542 -15.72 -29.71 -30.50
CA LYS A 542 -15.87 -29.81 -31.96
C LYS A 542 -14.68 -30.50 -32.63
N GLY A 543 -13.80 -31.13 -31.85
CA GLY A 543 -12.67 -31.93 -32.35
C GLY A 543 -11.32 -31.22 -32.46
N ASP A 544 -11.16 -30.02 -31.89
CA ASP A 544 -9.85 -29.35 -31.82
C ASP A 544 -9.06 -29.75 -30.57
N GLU A 545 -8.01 -30.54 -30.76
CA GLU A 545 -7.24 -31.13 -29.66
C GLU A 545 -6.13 -30.22 -29.11
N ARG A 546 -5.89 -29.02 -29.69
CA ARG A 546 -4.76 -28.15 -29.28
C ARG A 546 -4.82 -27.68 -27.83
N LEU A 547 -6.03 -27.43 -27.31
CA LEU A 547 -6.22 -27.03 -25.90
C LEU A 547 -6.17 -28.21 -24.91
N LEU A 548 -5.87 -29.43 -25.38
CA LEU A 548 -5.57 -30.56 -24.51
C LEU A 548 -4.12 -30.52 -23.97
N ASP A 549 -3.24 -29.71 -24.58
CA ASP A 549 -1.87 -29.51 -24.09
C ASP A 549 -1.79 -28.41 -23.02
N PRO A 550 -1.26 -28.68 -21.81
CA PRO A 550 -1.18 -27.72 -20.72
C PRO A 550 -0.39 -26.44 -21.03
N LYS A 551 0.67 -26.53 -21.85
CA LYS A 551 1.48 -25.34 -22.24
C LYS A 551 0.70 -24.45 -23.20
N THR A 552 -0.06 -25.07 -24.10
CA THR A 552 -0.95 -24.37 -25.04
C THR A 552 -2.11 -23.70 -24.31
N GLN A 553 -2.65 -24.30 -23.24
CA GLN A 553 -3.65 -23.67 -22.37
C GLN A 553 -3.13 -22.38 -21.72
N GLU A 554 -1.92 -22.41 -21.16
CA GLU A 554 -1.29 -21.23 -20.54
C GLU A 554 -0.99 -20.13 -21.57
N TRP A 555 -0.45 -20.52 -22.73
CA TRP A 555 -0.22 -19.59 -23.83
C TRP A 555 -1.53 -18.96 -24.31
N TYR A 556 -2.59 -19.75 -24.47
CA TYR A 556 -3.89 -19.28 -24.95
C TYR A 556 -4.55 -18.34 -23.94
N TYR A 557 -4.48 -18.66 -22.65
CA TYR A 557 -4.93 -17.77 -21.58
C TYR A 557 -4.22 -16.41 -21.62
N ASN A 558 -2.90 -16.38 -21.87
CA ASN A 558 -2.17 -15.13 -22.01
C ASN A 558 -2.65 -14.28 -23.19
N GLN A 559 -3.01 -14.90 -24.33
CA GLN A 559 -3.60 -14.17 -25.46
C GLN A 559 -4.97 -13.55 -25.10
N ILE A 560 -5.78 -14.26 -24.32
CA ILE A 560 -7.07 -13.78 -23.83
C ILE A 560 -6.88 -12.55 -22.93
N ILE A 561 -5.94 -12.62 -21.98
CA ILE A 561 -5.63 -11.50 -21.08
C ILE A 561 -5.13 -10.29 -21.87
N SER A 562 -4.24 -10.49 -22.84
CA SER A 562 -3.74 -9.42 -23.70
C SER A 562 -4.87 -8.71 -24.47
N ARG A 563 -5.79 -9.47 -25.08
CA ARG A 563 -6.93 -8.90 -25.82
C ARG A 563 -7.92 -8.19 -24.90
N PHE A 564 -8.15 -8.72 -23.69
CA PHE A 564 -8.98 -8.07 -22.68
C PHE A 564 -8.39 -6.74 -22.18
N LEU A 565 -7.09 -6.70 -21.95
CA LEU A 565 -6.40 -5.47 -21.53
C LEU A 565 -6.39 -4.42 -22.65
N ALA A 566 -6.21 -4.83 -23.90
CA ALA A 566 -6.31 -3.95 -25.07
C ALA A 566 -7.69 -3.27 -25.16
N PHE A 567 -8.78 -4.03 -25.00
CA PHE A 567 -10.14 -3.50 -24.92
C PHE A 567 -10.29 -2.45 -23.79
N CYS A 568 -9.76 -2.75 -22.61
CA CYS A 568 -9.84 -1.82 -21.46
C CYS A 568 -9.07 -0.51 -21.71
N THR A 569 -8.01 -0.54 -22.53
CA THR A 569 -7.16 0.63 -22.81
C THR A 569 -7.70 1.54 -23.91
N GLU A 570 -8.38 0.98 -24.92
CA GLU A 570 -8.92 1.74 -26.06
C GLU A 570 -10.12 2.61 -25.67
N ALA A 571 -10.92 2.15 -24.71
CA ALA A 571 -12.12 2.85 -24.26
C ALA A 571 -11.80 4.23 -23.64
N GLY A 572 -10.61 4.47 -23.08
CA GLY A 572 -10.12 5.80 -22.69
C GLY A 572 -10.83 6.49 -21.52
N ASN A 573 -12.06 6.12 -21.16
CA ASN A 573 -12.79 6.61 -19.98
C ASN A 573 -13.73 5.53 -19.40
N LYS A 574 -14.27 5.80 -18.21
CA LYS A 574 -15.15 4.87 -17.47
C LYS A 574 -16.46 4.56 -18.22
N ASP A 575 -17.06 5.57 -18.84
CA ASP A 575 -18.40 5.47 -19.43
C ASP A 575 -18.40 4.76 -20.79
N SER A 576 -17.27 4.74 -21.50
CA SER A 576 -17.08 3.95 -22.73
C SER A 576 -16.82 2.48 -22.44
N ILE A 577 -16.06 2.15 -21.38
CA ILE A 577 -15.91 0.76 -20.91
C ILE A 577 -17.28 0.24 -20.48
N ILE A 578 -18.05 1.04 -19.73
CA ILE A 578 -19.41 0.69 -19.30
C ILE A 578 -20.33 0.50 -20.50
N ARG A 579 -20.35 1.43 -21.47
CA ARG A 579 -21.13 1.28 -22.72
C ARG A 579 -20.72 0.05 -23.52
N GLY A 580 -19.43 -0.31 -23.55
CA GLY A 580 -18.94 -1.54 -24.17
C GLY A 580 -19.44 -2.82 -23.50
N PHE A 581 -19.54 -2.83 -22.16
CA PHE A 581 -20.15 -3.94 -21.42
C PHE A 581 -21.69 -3.96 -21.54
N GLU A 582 -22.34 -2.80 -21.63
CA GLU A 582 -23.81 -2.68 -21.80
C GLU A 582 -24.27 -3.05 -23.22
N ALA A 583 -23.44 -2.82 -24.23
CA ALA A 583 -23.72 -3.17 -25.63
C ALA A 583 -23.70 -4.68 -25.92
N LEU A 584 -23.30 -5.52 -24.96
CA LEU A 584 -23.20 -6.99 -25.08
C LEU A 584 -24.47 -7.75 -24.68
N ASP A 585 -25.59 -7.06 -24.47
CA ASP A 585 -26.87 -7.65 -24.07
C ASP A 585 -27.49 -8.49 -25.21
N ILE A 586 -27.01 -9.74 -25.38
CA ILE A 586 -27.63 -10.71 -26.28
C ILE A 586 -28.90 -11.22 -25.60
N ARG A 587 -30.06 -10.62 -25.95
CA ARG A 587 -31.35 -11.24 -25.66
C ARG A 587 -31.47 -12.54 -26.46
N ALA A 588 -31.32 -13.67 -25.79
CA ALA A 588 -31.81 -14.96 -26.28
C ALA A 588 -32.76 -15.56 -25.24
N PHE A 589 -34.03 -15.61 -25.63
CA PHE A 589 -35.15 -16.17 -24.89
C PHE A 589 -35.11 -17.70 -25.06
N ASP A 590 -35.06 -18.47 -23.96
CA ASP A 590 -35.84 -19.71 -23.80
C ASP A 590 -35.88 -20.14 -22.32
N PRO A 591 -37.06 -20.20 -21.66
CA PRO A 591 -37.17 -20.62 -20.26
C PRO A 591 -37.03 -22.15 -20.17
N THR A 592 -35.85 -22.65 -19.83
CA THR A 592 -35.72 -24.04 -19.38
C THR A 592 -36.26 -24.18 -17.95
N PRO A 593 -37.04 -25.24 -17.63
CA PRO A 593 -37.66 -25.37 -16.31
C PRO A 593 -36.60 -25.57 -15.22
N PRO A 594 -36.93 -25.28 -13.94
CA PRO A 594 -36.01 -25.47 -12.83
C PRO A 594 -35.64 -26.96 -12.71
N THR A 595 -34.40 -27.29 -13.02
CA THR A 595 -33.81 -28.59 -12.67
C THR A 595 -33.71 -28.66 -11.15
N ARG A 596 -34.64 -29.38 -10.52
CA ARG A 596 -34.46 -29.85 -9.14
C ARG A 596 -33.22 -30.75 -9.10
N TYR A 597 -32.18 -30.28 -8.43
CA TYR A 597 -30.93 -31.04 -8.29
C TYR A 597 -31.13 -32.27 -7.40
N THR A 598 -30.87 -33.44 -7.98
CA THR A 598 -30.58 -34.69 -7.27
C THR A 598 -29.10 -34.70 -6.86
N ARG A 599 -28.81 -35.15 -5.62
CA ARG A 599 -27.45 -35.44 -5.14
C ARG A 599 -26.67 -36.31 -6.14
N PRO A 600 -25.33 -36.17 -6.23
CA PRO A 600 -24.50 -37.14 -6.94
C PRO A 600 -24.65 -38.55 -6.33
N PRO A 601 -24.47 -39.63 -7.12
CA PRO A 601 -24.73 -40.98 -6.69
C PRO A 601 -23.81 -41.40 -5.53
N PRO A 602 -24.30 -42.19 -4.55
CA PRO A 602 -23.52 -42.61 -3.40
C PRO A 602 -22.53 -43.71 -3.79
N GLY A 603 -21.24 -43.53 -3.51
CA GLY A 603 -20.27 -44.60 -3.71
C GLY A 603 -18.80 -44.20 -3.64
N TYR A 604 -18.32 -43.62 -2.53
CA TYR A 604 -16.95 -43.87 -2.06
C TYR A 604 -16.81 -43.45 -0.58
N VAL A 605 -16.33 -44.38 0.25
CA VAL A 605 -16.23 -44.25 1.71
C VAL A 605 -14.85 -43.68 2.06
N PRO A 606 -14.75 -42.59 2.84
CA PRO A 606 -13.49 -42.24 3.49
C PRO A 606 -13.31 -43.17 4.70
N SER A 607 -12.20 -43.91 4.72
CA SER A 607 -11.86 -44.81 5.82
C SER A 607 -11.53 -44.03 7.11
N SER A 608 -12.41 -44.17 8.11
CA SER A 608 -12.13 -44.31 9.56
C SER A 608 -11.45 -43.12 10.27
N THR A 609 -11.82 -42.64 11.46
CA THR A 609 -12.45 -43.23 12.66
C THR A 609 -12.98 -42.08 13.56
N GLY A 610 -14.04 -42.34 14.33
CA GLY A 610 -14.42 -41.48 15.48
C GLY A 610 -15.93 -41.31 15.70
N ALA A 611 -16.50 -42.23 16.47
CA ALA A 611 -17.90 -42.43 16.89
C ALA A 611 -18.86 -41.20 17.01
N PRO A 612 -20.18 -41.39 16.72
CA PRO A 612 -21.23 -40.38 16.88
C PRO A 612 -22.07 -40.59 18.15
N VAL A 613 -22.63 -39.52 18.71
CA VAL A 613 -23.84 -39.60 19.56
C VAL A 613 -24.75 -38.38 19.32
N THR A 614 -25.81 -38.63 18.55
CA THR A 614 -27.23 -38.19 18.64
C THR A 614 -27.55 -36.82 19.27
N ALA A 615 -28.19 -35.86 18.61
CA ALA A 615 -29.51 -35.79 17.94
C ALA A 615 -30.57 -35.03 18.77
N ALA A 616 -31.33 -34.21 18.05
CA ALA A 616 -32.69 -33.70 18.31
C ALA A 616 -32.90 -32.63 19.40
N SER A 617 -33.32 -31.43 19.01
CA SER A 617 -34.75 -31.09 18.80
C SER A 617 -34.95 -29.59 18.57
N SER A 618 -35.60 -29.26 17.46
CA SER A 618 -36.30 -27.99 17.21
C SER A 618 -37.72 -28.08 17.82
N PRO A 619 -38.64 -27.12 17.60
CA PRO A 619 -38.70 -25.66 17.80
C PRO A 619 -39.98 -25.37 18.69
N PRO A 620 -40.81 -24.31 18.59
CA PRO A 620 -40.73 -23.00 17.90
C PRO A 620 -41.15 -21.77 18.74
N ALA A 621 -40.99 -20.62 18.07
CA ALA A 621 -41.56 -19.26 18.16
C ALA A 621 -42.96 -19.09 18.83
N PRO A 622 -43.57 -17.87 18.98
CA PRO A 622 -43.21 -16.60 18.33
C PRO A 622 -43.45 -15.27 19.11
N ASN A 623 -42.82 -14.19 18.62
CA ASN A 623 -43.36 -12.83 18.35
C ASN A 623 -44.09 -12.00 19.44
N PRO A 624 -44.35 -10.71 19.19
CA PRO A 624 -43.48 -9.65 18.66
C PRO A 624 -43.74 -8.33 19.44
N SER A 625 -43.47 -7.20 18.78
CA SER A 625 -43.82 -5.81 19.14
C SER A 625 -42.80 -5.13 20.05
N GLY A 626 -42.25 -3.98 19.69
CA GLY A 626 -42.49 -3.15 18.52
C GLY A 626 -41.94 -1.76 18.78
N LYS A 627 -41.66 -1.04 17.69
CA LYS A 627 -41.67 0.43 17.57
C LYS A 627 -40.63 1.17 18.43
N GLU A 628 -40.13 2.33 18.08
CA GLU A 628 -40.19 3.24 16.93
C GLU A 628 -39.00 4.17 17.23
N ALA A 629 -38.13 4.40 16.26
CA ALA A 629 -37.97 5.70 15.61
C ALA A 629 -37.51 6.84 16.54
N SER A 630 -36.33 7.40 16.26
CA SER A 630 -36.19 8.81 15.85
C SER A 630 -34.70 9.23 15.82
N ASP A 631 -34.20 9.30 14.59
CA ASP A 631 -33.33 10.35 14.04
C ASP A 631 -34.02 11.74 14.26
N PRO A 632 -33.48 12.95 13.97
CA PRO A 632 -32.42 13.18 12.98
C PRO A 632 -31.51 14.43 13.12
N SER A 633 -30.57 14.50 12.18
CA SER A 633 -30.11 15.72 11.47
C SER A 633 -29.25 16.72 12.28
N GLN A 634 -28.24 17.41 11.74
CA GLN A 634 -28.11 18.08 10.44
C GLN A 634 -26.65 18.27 9.99
N THR A 635 -26.45 18.21 8.67
CA THR A 635 -25.35 18.71 7.81
C THR A 635 -25.44 20.24 7.63
N PRO A 636 -24.69 20.94 6.74
CA PRO A 636 -23.35 20.73 6.12
C PRO A 636 -22.47 22.02 6.15
N GLY A 637 -21.20 21.96 5.72
CA GLY A 637 -20.47 23.19 5.38
C GLY A 637 -19.02 23.07 4.90
N SER A 638 -18.83 23.32 3.60
CA SER A 638 -17.67 23.95 2.91
C SER A 638 -16.31 23.24 2.76
N ALA A 639 -15.75 23.46 1.58
CA ALA A 639 -14.57 22.88 0.97
C ALA A 639 -13.24 23.38 1.55
N SER A 640 -12.27 22.48 1.69
CA SER A 640 -10.86 22.81 1.89
C SER A 640 -9.97 21.99 0.94
N THR A 641 -9.08 22.70 0.26
CA THR A 641 -7.95 22.19 -0.52
C THR A 641 -6.98 21.48 0.42
N ASN A 642 -6.89 20.15 0.34
CA ASN A 642 -6.00 19.33 1.17
C ASN A 642 -4.92 18.61 0.33
N ALA A 643 -3.68 18.82 0.79
CA ALA A 643 -2.44 18.17 0.39
C ALA A 643 -2.55 16.64 0.45
N ALA A 644 -2.14 15.97 -0.62
CA ALA A 644 -2.11 14.51 -0.71
C ALA A 644 -0.87 14.08 -1.51
N SER A 645 0.26 13.95 -0.82
CA SER A 645 1.51 13.40 -1.36
C SER A 645 1.80 11.99 -0.82
N SER A 646 2.53 11.21 -1.65
CA SER A 646 3.17 9.90 -1.45
C SER A 646 2.35 8.58 -1.46
N SER A 647 1.15 8.51 -2.06
CA SER A 647 0.34 7.27 -2.13
C SER A 647 0.49 6.37 -3.37
N VAL A 648 1.22 6.74 -4.44
CA VAL A 648 1.42 5.88 -5.64
C VAL A 648 2.12 4.58 -5.28
N SER A 649 3.16 4.69 -4.46
CA SER A 649 4.16 3.65 -4.29
C SER A 649 3.67 2.43 -3.49
N SER A 650 2.69 2.62 -2.59
CA SER A 650 2.06 1.52 -1.82
C SER A 650 0.86 0.88 -2.53
N SER A 651 0.32 1.48 -3.60
CA SER A 651 -0.81 0.92 -4.36
C SER A 651 -0.37 0.04 -5.52
N LEU A 652 0.78 0.37 -6.12
CA LEU A 652 1.40 -0.41 -7.20
C LEU A 652 1.53 -1.89 -6.81
N THR A 653 1.88 -2.18 -5.56
CA THR A 653 2.11 -3.52 -5.02
C THR A 653 0.88 -4.43 -4.98
N GLY A 654 -0.33 -3.87 -4.82
CA GLY A 654 -1.58 -4.65 -4.84
C GLY A 654 -1.85 -5.31 -6.20
N THR A 655 -1.73 -4.55 -7.29
CA THR A 655 -1.88 -5.04 -8.67
C THR A 655 -0.68 -5.87 -9.11
N LEU A 656 0.53 -5.52 -8.68
CA LEU A 656 1.74 -6.27 -9.01
C LEU A 656 1.71 -7.67 -8.41
N LYS A 657 1.15 -7.84 -7.20
CA LYS A 657 0.88 -9.17 -6.63
C LYS A 657 -0.10 -9.99 -7.48
N ALA A 658 -1.13 -9.34 -8.03
CA ALA A 658 -2.07 -9.98 -8.96
C ALA A 658 -1.46 -10.26 -10.36
N LEU A 659 -0.64 -9.36 -10.90
CA LEU A 659 0.06 -9.53 -12.19
C LEU A 659 1.17 -10.60 -12.10
N ARG A 660 1.86 -10.69 -10.95
CA ARG A 660 2.89 -11.70 -10.67
C ARG A 660 2.32 -13.12 -10.57
N SER A 661 1.05 -13.26 -10.19
CA SER A 661 0.34 -14.55 -10.29
C SER A 661 -0.10 -14.91 -11.71
N ILE A 662 0.02 -14.00 -12.69
CA ILE A 662 -0.55 -14.14 -14.05
C ILE A 662 0.54 -14.26 -15.14
N ILE A 663 1.75 -13.70 -14.95
CA ILE A 663 2.80 -13.66 -16.01
C ILE A 663 3.81 -14.82 -15.83
N PRO A 664 3.92 -15.79 -16.78
CA PRO A 664 4.96 -16.81 -16.74
C PRO A 664 6.34 -16.26 -17.14
N SER A 665 7.39 -16.90 -16.64
CA SER A 665 8.79 -16.47 -16.69
C SER A 665 9.43 -16.40 -18.09
N SER A 666 8.73 -16.77 -19.16
CA SER A 666 9.29 -17.04 -20.50
C SER A 666 9.05 -15.97 -21.58
N GLY A 667 8.31 -14.88 -21.31
CA GLY A 667 8.14 -13.74 -22.24
C GLY A 667 7.24 -14.00 -23.48
N PRO A 668 6.87 -12.95 -24.24
CA PRO A 668 5.85 -13.04 -25.30
C PRO A 668 6.37 -13.47 -26.68
N SER A 669 5.53 -14.19 -27.45
CA SER A 669 5.84 -14.68 -28.82
C SER A 669 5.46 -13.68 -29.92
N THR A 670 6.06 -13.81 -31.11
CA THR A 670 5.88 -12.93 -32.29
C THR A 670 4.42 -12.72 -32.73
N SER A 671 3.57 -13.73 -32.55
CA SER A 671 2.12 -13.65 -32.83
C SER A 671 1.36 -12.66 -31.92
N MET A 672 1.92 -12.35 -30.74
CA MET A 672 1.33 -11.42 -29.76
C MET A 672 1.50 -9.95 -30.20
N LEU A 673 2.48 -9.66 -31.06
CA LEU A 673 2.76 -8.30 -31.54
C LEU A 673 1.79 -7.86 -32.66
N ALA A 674 1.31 -8.80 -33.49
CA ALA A 674 0.41 -8.51 -34.61
C ALA A 674 -1.05 -8.23 -34.17
N ALA A 675 -1.52 -8.86 -33.09
CA ALA A 675 -2.91 -8.71 -32.62
C ALA A 675 -3.22 -7.36 -31.94
N ILE A 676 -2.21 -6.49 -31.77
CA ILE A 676 -2.30 -5.18 -31.10
C ILE A 676 -2.67 -4.07 -32.11
N GLU A 677 -2.63 -4.31 -33.42
CA GLU A 677 -2.74 -3.27 -34.44
C GLU A 677 -4.16 -3.06 -35.06
N ASP A 678 -5.20 -3.82 -34.67
CA ASP A 678 -6.51 -3.80 -35.36
C ASP A 678 -7.70 -3.22 -34.53
N PRO A 679 -8.35 -2.10 -34.98
CA PRO A 679 -9.28 -1.27 -34.20
C PRO A 679 -10.79 -1.52 -34.44
N ASP A 680 -11.36 -2.65 -33.98
CA ASP A 680 -12.82 -2.88 -33.98
C ASP A 680 -13.35 -3.33 -32.59
N ASN A 681 -13.99 -2.40 -31.89
CA ASN A 681 -14.13 -2.36 -30.42
C ASN A 681 -15.42 -2.99 -29.83
N THR A 682 -16.07 -3.91 -30.53
CA THR A 682 -17.16 -4.75 -29.95
C THR A 682 -17.01 -6.24 -30.24
N LYS A 683 -16.32 -6.60 -31.34
CA LYS A 683 -15.90 -7.99 -31.62
C LYS A 683 -14.86 -8.47 -30.60
N SER A 684 -13.96 -7.59 -30.14
CA SER A 684 -12.84 -7.94 -29.26
C SER A 684 -13.27 -8.56 -27.92
N LEU A 685 -14.32 -8.05 -27.26
CA LEU A 685 -14.79 -8.57 -25.97
C LEU A 685 -15.63 -9.86 -26.14
N GLN A 686 -16.40 -9.99 -27.24
CA GLN A 686 -17.08 -11.25 -27.59
C GLN A 686 -16.07 -12.36 -27.89
N ASP A 687 -15.00 -12.03 -28.60
CA ASP A 687 -13.88 -12.94 -28.88
C ASP A 687 -13.19 -13.38 -27.59
N VAL A 688 -13.00 -12.47 -26.62
CA VAL A 688 -12.44 -12.79 -25.29
C VAL A 688 -13.36 -13.75 -24.52
N LEU A 689 -14.68 -13.50 -24.46
CA LEU A 689 -15.62 -14.39 -23.77
C LEU A 689 -15.70 -15.77 -24.44
N MET A 690 -15.65 -15.80 -25.78
CA MET A 690 -15.64 -17.04 -26.56
C MET A 690 -14.32 -17.81 -26.38
N ALA A 691 -13.19 -17.11 -26.34
CA ALA A 691 -11.88 -17.71 -26.05
C ALA A 691 -11.80 -18.26 -24.63
N LEU A 692 -12.36 -17.55 -23.64
CA LEU A 692 -12.49 -18.08 -22.28
C LEU A 692 -13.34 -19.34 -22.24
N ARG A 693 -14.42 -19.42 -23.03
CA ARG A 693 -15.21 -20.65 -23.17
C ARG A 693 -14.37 -21.80 -23.73
N LYS A 694 -13.65 -21.58 -24.83
CA LYS A 694 -12.74 -22.59 -25.43
C LYS A 694 -11.70 -23.08 -24.41
N LEU A 695 -11.10 -22.16 -23.65
CA LEU A 695 -10.14 -22.49 -22.60
C LEU A 695 -10.78 -23.32 -21.49
N ARG A 696 -11.97 -22.94 -21.00
CA ARG A 696 -12.69 -23.72 -19.96
C ARG A 696 -12.98 -25.15 -20.44
N GLU A 697 -13.40 -25.33 -21.68
CA GLU A 697 -13.63 -26.66 -22.27
C GLU A 697 -12.32 -27.48 -22.33
N GLY A 698 -11.20 -26.86 -22.72
CA GLY A 698 -9.89 -27.51 -22.71
C GLY A 698 -9.46 -27.96 -21.31
N LEU A 699 -9.61 -27.07 -20.32
CA LEU A 699 -9.29 -27.37 -18.92
C LEU A 699 -10.12 -28.54 -18.37
N VAL A 700 -11.43 -28.55 -18.66
CA VAL A 700 -12.36 -29.63 -18.26
C VAL A 700 -12.00 -30.94 -18.97
N ALA A 701 -11.72 -30.90 -20.27
CA ALA A 701 -11.34 -32.08 -21.05
C ALA A 701 -10.04 -32.72 -20.52
N THR A 702 -9.09 -31.89 -20.08
CA THR A 702 -7.84 -32.36 -19.45
C THR A 702 -7.97 -32.72 -17.97
N LYS A 703 -9.13 -32.50 -17.35
CA LYS A 703 -9.36 -32.65 -15.90
C LYS A 703 -8.30 -31.91 -15.05
N ARG A 704 -7.82 -30.76 -15.55
CA ARG A 704 -6.78 -29.98 -14.89
C ARG A 704 -7.41 -29.16 -13.77
N ALA A 705 -6.88 -29.30 -12.56
CA ALA A 705 -7.37 -28.62 -11.35
C ALA A 705 -6.21 -28.05 -10.54
N ASP A 706 -5.23 -27.40 -11.17
CA ASP A 706 -4.11 -26.72 -10.51
C ASP A 706 -4.38 -25.23 -10.25
N LEU A 707 -3.45 -24.54 -9.59
CA LEU A 707 -3.59 -23.11 -9.26
C LEU A 707 -3.85 -22.24 -10.50
N PHE A 708 -3.20 -22.54 -11.64
CA PHE A 708 -3.44 -21.86 -12.90
C PHE A 708 -4.90 -21.97 -13.34
N SER A 709 -5.44 -23.20 -13.39
CA SER A 709 -6.81 -23.43 -13.79
C SER A 709 -7.83 -22.72 -12.87
N ILE A 710 -7.58 -22.71 -11.55
CA ILE A 710 -8.41 -21.97 -10.58
C ILE A 710 -8.43 -20.47 -10.91
N GLN A 711 -7.26 -19.85 -11.13
CA GLN A 711 -7.16 -18.43 -11.45
C GLN A 711 -7.81 -18.08 -12.80
N ALA A 712 -7.65 -18.94 -13.81
CA ALA A 712 -8.33 -18.78 -15.09
C ALA A 712 -9.86 -18.82 -14.95
N TYR A 713 -10.39 -19.70 -14.08
CA TYR A 713 -11.81 -19.78 -13.77
C TYR A 713 -12.31 -18.55 -12.98
N ILE A 714 -11.57 -18.08 -11.97
CA ILE A 714 -11.92 -16.87 -11.21
C ILE A 714 -11.98 -15.65 -12.15
N PHE A 715 -10.97 -15.48 -13.00
CA PHE A 715 -10.95 -14.42 -14.01
C PHE A 715 -12.16 -14.53 -14.96
N SER A 716 -12.41 -15.74 -15.47
CA SER A 716 -13.55 -16.01 -16.34
C SER A 716 -14.90 -15.67 -15.69
N ILE A 717 -15.08 -15.98 -14.39
CA ILE A 717 -16.30 -15.70 -13.63
C ILE A 717 -16.47 -14.19 -13.48
N ARG A 718 -15.44 -13.48 -13.02
CA ARG A 718 -15.47 -12.02 -12.80
C ARG A 718 -15.80 -11.27 -14.09
N LEU A 719 -15.16 -11.63 -15.20
CA LEU A 719 -15.41 -10.98 -16.49
C LEU A 719 -16.83 -11.25 -17.00
N SER A 720 -17.29 -12.50 -16.90
CA SER A 720 -18.63 -12.90 -17.36
C SER A 720 -19.74 -12.26 -16.53
N ILE A 721 -19.53 -12.01 -15.23
CA ILE A 721 -20.47 -11.25 -14.38
C ILE A 721 -20.55 -9.78 -14.82
N LEU A 722 -19.41 -9.15 -15.13
CA LEU A 722 -19.39 -7.76 -15.62
C LEU A 722 -20.11 -7.62 -16.96
N ALA A 723 -19.99 -8.63 -17.82
CA ALA A 723 -20.71 -8.73 -19.09
C ALA A 723 -22.16 -9.24 -18.93
N LYS A 724 -22.66 -9.46 -17.71
CA LYS A 724 -23.99 -10.00 -17.39
C LYS A 724 -24.36 -11.28 -18.18
N HIS A 725 -23.41 -12.19 -18.36
CA HIS A 725 -23.56 -13.42 -19.17
C HIS A 725 -23.67 -14.69 -18.29
N PRO A 726 -24.89 -15.07 -17.82
CA PRO A 726 -25.09 -16.16 -16.85
C PRO A 726 -24.65 -17.54 -17.34
N GLU A 727 -24.77 -17.81 -18.63
CA GLU A 727 -24.36 -19.07 -19.27
C GLU A 727 -22.84 -19.27 -19.18
N SER A 728 -22.07 -18.19 -19.00
CA SER A 728 -20.61 -18.24 -18.88
C SER A 728 -20.15 -18.31 -17.42
N TYR A 729 -20.72 -17.52 -16.51
CA TYR A 729 -20.27 -17.52 -15.12
C TYR A 729 -20.91 -18.62 -14.27
N HIS A 730 -22.18 -18.98 -14.46
CA HIS A 730 -22.88 -19.90 -13.57
C HIS A 730 -22.30 -21.34 -13.62
N PRO A 731 -22.06 -21.95 -14.80
CA PRO A 731 -21.40 -23.25 -14.88
C PRO A 731 -19.95 -23.21 -14.37
N ALA A 732 -19.25 -22.08 -14.57
CA ALA A 732 -17.88 -21.91 -14.12
C ALA A 732 -17.80 -21.84 -12.58
N ILE A 733 -18.72 -21.13 -11.92
CA ILE A 733 -18.86 -21.10 -10.46
C ILE A 733 -19.11 -22.50 -9.92
N LEU A 734 -20.04 -23.25 -10.51
CA LEU A 734 -20.37 -24.60 -10.07
C LEU A 734 -19.18 -25.55 -10.20
N HIS A 735 -18.46 -25.51 -11.33
CA HIS A 735 -17.29 -26.34 -11.54
C HIS A 735 -16.14 -25.99 -10.58
N LEU A 736 -15.89 -24.70 -10.37
CA LEU A 736 -14.84 -24.22 -9.47
C LEU A 736 -15.13 -24.66 -8.02
N LEU A 737 -16.33 -24.38 -7.51
CA LEU A 737 -16.69 -24.65 -6.11
C LEU A 737 -16.93 -26.14 -5.81
N ARG A 738 -17.53 -26.90 -6.74
CA ARG A 738 -17.94 -28.29 -6.49
C ARG A 738 -16.93 -29.34 -6.93
N TYR A 739 -16.05 -29.00 -7.87
CA TYR A 739 -15.04 -29.92 -8.39
C TYR A 739 -13.63 -29.43 -8.05
N MET A 740 -13.20 -28.27 -8.55
CA MET A 740 -11.79 -27.86 -8.45
C MET A 740 -11.35 -27.59 -7.00
N ALA A 741 -12.18 -26.92 -6.20
CA ALA A 741 -11.92 -26.62 -4.79
C ALA A 741 -11.78 -27.88 -3.90
N VAL A 742 -12.27 -29.03 -4.38
CA VAL A 742 -12.13 -30.32 -3.67
C VAL A 742 -10.75 -30.92 -3.88
N TRP A 743 -10.14 -30.71 -5.05
CA TRP A 743 -8.85 -31.29 -5.43
C TRP A 743 -7.67 -30.39 -5.11
N THR A 744 -7.85 -29.07 -5.19
CA THR A 744 -6.79 -28.10 -4.94
C THR A 744 -7.22 -27.08 -3.89
N PRO A 745 -6.42 -26.87 -2.83
CA PRO A 745 -6.73 -25.89 -1.79
C PRO A 745 -6.85 -24.48 -2.37
N MET A 746 -8.00 -23.86 -2.17
CA MET A 746 -8.25 -22.45 -2.46
C MET A 746 -8.10 -21.61 -1.19
N VAL A 747 -7.82 -20.32 -1.34
CA VAL A 747 -7.80 -19.41 -0.20
C VAL A 747 -9.24 -19.14 0.26
N ASP A 748 -9.48 -19.12 1.58
CA ASP A 748 -10.81 -18.89 2.14
C ASP A 748 -11.49 -17.62 1.60
N SER A 749 -10.71 -16.56 1.33
CA SER A 749 -11.23 -15.32 0.73
C SER A 749 -11.71 -15.48 -0.71
N GLU A 750 -11.08 -16.36 -1.50
CA GLU A 750 -11.51 -16.65 -2.88
C GLU A 750 -12.79 -17.49 -2.87
N ILE A 751 -12.90 -18.45 -1.94
CA ILE A 751 -14.11 -19.23 -1.73
C ILE A 751 -15.26 -18.31 -1.29
N GLU A 752 -15.03 -17.43 -0.31
CA GLU A 752 -16.04 -16.48 0.17
C GLU A 752 -16.52 -15.54 -0.94
N GLU A 753 -15.61 -15.05 -1.79
CA GLU A 753 -15.96 -14.20 -2.92
C GLU A 753 -16.84 -14.92 -3.95
N ILE A 754 -16.39 -16.09 -4.44
CA ILE A 754 -17.10 -16.82 -5.50
C ILE A 754 -18.42 -17.40 -4.98
N ALA A 755 -18.46 -17.93 -3.75
CA ALA A 755 -19.69 -18.36 -3.12
C ALA A 755 -20.65 -17.18 -2.88
N GLY A 756 -20.12 -15.99 -2.59
CA GLY A 756 -20.90 -14.76 -2.53
C GLY A 756 -21.57 -14.42 -3.86
N TYR A 757 -20.86 -14.52 -4.99
CA TYR A 757 -21.47 -14.35 -6.32
C TYR A 757 -22.52 -15.42 -6.63
N PHE A 758 -22.27 -16.68 -6.24
CA PHE A 758 -23.22 -17.77 -6.44
C PHE A 758 -24.53 -17.54 -5.68
N MET A 759 -24.41 -17.10 -4.43
CA MET A 759 -25.53 -16.75 -3.57
C MET A 759 -26.32 -15.54 -4.11
N LEU A 760 -25.64 -14.49 -4.57
CA LEU A 760 -26.31 -13.33 -5.17
C LEU A 760 -26.98 -13.66 -6.50
N ASP A 761 -26.41 -14.54 -7.33
CA ASP A 761 -27.05 -15.04 -8.55
C ASP A 761 -28.35 -15.80 -8.23
N ALA A 762 -28.32 -16.64 -7.18
CA ALA A 762 -29.49 -17.35 -6.69
C ALA A 762 -30.59 -16.38 -6.25
N ALA A 763 -30.23 -15.40 -5.41
CA ALA A 763 -31.17 -14.45 -4.85
C ALA A 763 -31.74 -13.46 -5.89
N CYS A 764 -30.87 -12.83 -6.68
CA CYS A 764 -31.25 -11.68 -7.52
C CYS A 764 -31.75 -12.10 -8.91
N ARG A 765 -31.08 -13.04 -9.59
CA ARG A 765 -31.44 -13.44 -10.95
C ARG A 765 -32.43 -14.60 -10.97
N ARG A 766 -32.17 -15.64 -10.17
CA ARG A 766 -32.99 -16.87 -10.15
C ARG A 766 -34.19 -16.78 -9.21
N ARG A 767 -34.25 -15.74 -8.37
CA ARG A 767 -35.31 -15.51 -7.37
C ARG A 767 -35.46 -16.66 -6.36
N ASP A 768 -34.38 -17.37 -6.09
CA ASP A 768 -34.35 -18.47 -5.12
C ASP A 768 -33.60 -18.02 -3.86
N LEU A 769 -34.32 -17.35 -2.97
CA LEU A 769 -33.80 -16.95 -1.67
C LEU A 769 -33.47 -18.16 -0.78
N THR A 770 -34.20 -19.26 -0.94
CA THR A 770 -33.99 -20.47 -0.15
C THR A 770 -32.62 -21.06 -0.46
N GLU A 771 -32.30 -21.22 -1.75
CA GLU A 771 -30.98 -21.67 -2.18
C GLU A 771 -29.89 -20.67 -1.79
N ALA A 772 -30.14 -19.36 -1.87
CA ALA A 772 -29.18 -18.36 -1.43
C ALA A 772 -28.80 -18.52 0.06
N TYR A 773 -29.78 -18.76 0.94
CA TYR A 773 -29.52 -19.03 2.36
C TYR A 773 -28.79 -20.37 2.58
N PHE A 774 -29.09 -21.40 1.80
CA PHE A 774 -28.33 -22.66 1.84
C PHE A 774 -26.88 -22.47 1.42
N ILE A 775 -26.61 -21.77 0.31
CA ILE A 775 -25.24 -21.46 -0.15
C ILE A 775 -24.48 -20.69 0.93
N ARG A 776 -25.12 -19.68 1.55
CA ARG A 776 -24.54 -18.92 2.66
C ARG A 776 -24.09 -19.82 3.81
N GLN A 777 -24.92 -20.81 4.17
CA GLN A 777 -24.65 -21.75 5.24
C GLN A 777 -23.55 -22.75 4.85
N ASP A 778 -23.65 -23.35 3.66
CA ASP A 778 -22.74 -24.39 3.17
C ASP A 778 -21.30 -23.87 3.04
N PHE A 779 -21.13 -22.61 2.64
CA PHE A 779 -19.81 -21.97 2.51
C PHE A 779 -19.44 -21.05 3.69
N ASN A 780 -20.23 -21.02 4.76
CA ASN A 780 -20.00 -20.21 5.97
C ASN A 780 -19.62 -18.74 5.64
N ILE A 781 -20.38 -18.10 4.75
CA ILE A 781 -20.14 -16.72 4.32
C ILE A 781 -20.44 -15.78 5.49
N ARG A 782 -19.43 -15.01 5.96
CA ARG A 782 -19.53 -14.11 7.13
C ARG A 782 -19.47 -12.64 6.73
N ASN A 783 -20.08 -12.32 5.59
CA ASN A 783 -20.08 -10.98 5.05
C ASN A 783 -21.37 -10.22 5.39
N LYS A 784 -21.27 -9.27 6.33
CA LYS A 784 -22.39 -8.42 6.76
C LYS A 784 -23.09 -7.68 5.62
N LYS A 785 -22.36 -7.34 4.54
CA LYS A 785 -22.93 -6.62 3.39
C LYS A 785 -23.83 -7.53 2.57
N MET A 786 -23.41 -8.77 2.36
CA MET A 786 -24.21 -9.78 1.67
C MET A 786 -25.49 -10.12 2.44
N ASP A 787 -25.38 -10.19 3.77
CA ASP A 787 -26.52 -10.41 4.65
C ASP A 787 -27.55 -9.28 4.55
N GLN A 788 -27.10 -8.03 4.39
CA GLN A 788 -27.99 -6.88 4.15
C GLN A 788 -28.72 -6.98 2.81
N ILE A 789 -28.03 -7.44 1.75
CA ILE A 789 -28.65 -7.64 0.42
C ILE A 789 -29.74 -8.71 0.49
N LEU A 790 -29.44 -9.86 1.08
CA LEU A 790 -30.43 -10.94 1.26
C LEU A 790 -31.60 -10.48 2.15
N LYS A 791 -31.32 -9.74 3.22
CA LYS A 791 -32.36 -9.19 4.08
C LYS A 791 -33.26 -8.22 3.34
N ALA A 792 -32.71 -7.35 2.50
CA ALA A 792 -33.49 -6.42 1.68
C ALA A 792 -34.42 -7.17 0.73
N LEU A 793 -33.93 -8.20 0.02
CA LEU A 793 -34.75 -9.03 -0.86
C LEU A 793 -35.82 -9.82 -0.10
N ALA A 794 -35.48 -10.39 1.05
CA ALA A 794 -36.42 -11.19 1.84
C ALA A 794 -37.59 -10.37 2.42
N HIS A 795 -37.41 -9.05 2.57
CA HIS A 795 -38.43 -8.16 3.12
C HIS A 795 -39.03 -7.20 2.07
N ASP A 796 -38.68 -7.36 0.78
CA ASP A 796 -39.02 -6.42 -0.30
C ASP A 796 -38.68 -4.95 0.06
N ASP A 797 -37.59 -4.75 0.82
CA ASP A 797 -37.19 -3.44 1.36
C ASP A 797 -36.24 -2.73 0.40
N TYR A 798 -36.82 -1.86 -0.43
CA TYR A 798 -36.06 -1.13 -1.44
C TYR A 798 -35.16 -0.03 -0.85
N VAL A 799 -35.46 0.50 0.34
CA VAL A 799 -34.61 1.51 0.99
C VAL A 799 -33.33 0.87 1.52
N LEU A 800 -33.47 -0.28 2.20
CA LEU A 800 -32.32 -1.09 2.61
C LEU A 800 -31.53 -1.59 1.40
N TRP A 801 -32.22 -1.94 0.31
CA TRP A 801 -31.61 -2.32 -0.96
C TRP A 801 -30.74 -1.19 -1.55
N GLN A 802 -31.22 0.05 -1.57
CA GLN A 802 -30.44 1.21 -2.03
C GLN A 802 -29.21 1.47 -1.16
N PHE A 803 -29.34 1.32 0.16
CA PHE A 803 -28.20 1.42 1.07
C PHE A 803 -27.17 0.31 0.82
N ALA A 804 -27.64 -0.93 0.59
CA ALA A 804 -26.78 -2.06 0.26
C ALA A 804 -26.05 -1.85 -1.08
N LYS A 805 -26.71 -1.28 -2.11
CA LYS A 805 -26.07 -0.92 -3.38
C LYS A 805 -24.90 0.04 -3.19
N LYS A 806 -25.04 1.06 -2.34
CA LYS A 806 -23.96 2.03 -2.07
C LYS A 806 -22.71 1.41 -1.45
N GLN A 807 -22.84 0.26 -0.79
CA GLN A 807 -21.73 -0.42 -0.11
C GLN A 807 -21.20 -1.67 -0.84
N ALA A 808 -21.88 -2.09 -1.90
CA ALA A 808 -21.57 -3.27 -2.70
C ALA A 808 -20.40 -3.00 -3.66
N ASN A 809 -19.57 -4.02 -3.90
CA ASN A 809 -18.55 -3.96 -4.94
C ASN A 809 -19.19 -4.08 -6.33
N ARG A 810 -18.42 -3.77 -7.39
CA ARG A 810 -18.95 -3.72 -8.76
C ARG A 810 -19.55 -5.04 -9.27
N HIS A 811 -18.94 -6.18 -8.93
CA HIS A 811 -19.45 -7.49 -9.35
C HIS A 811 -20.79 -7.81 -8.66
N CYS A 812 -20.91 -7.48 -7.38
CA CYS A 812 -22.16 -7.62 -6.64
C CYS A 812 -23.24 -6.70 -7.22
N LEU A 813 -22.91 -5.46 -7.55
CA LEU A 813 -23.85 -4.51 -8.18
C LEU A 813 -24.42 -5.07 -9.49
N LYS A 814 -23.59 -5.66 -10.36
CA LYS A 814 -24.08 -6.26 -11.61
C LYS A 814 -25.03 -7.44 -11.40
N LEU A 815 -24.85 -8.22 -10.32
CA LEU A 815 -25.80 -9.27 -9.95
C LEU A 815 -27.08 -8.69 -9.34
N MET A 816 -26.98 -7.62 -8.56
CA MET A 816 -28.13 -6.94 -7.96
C MET A 816 -29.05 -6.29 -9.00
N GLU A 817 -28.51 -5.78 -10.11
CA GLU A 817 -29.32 -5.18 -11.19
C GLU A 817 -30.47 -6.07 -11.69
N TRP A 818 -30.37 -7.40 -11.58
CA TRP A 818 -31.44 -8.32 -11.97
C TRP A 818 -32.71 -8.21 -11.12
N ALA A 819 -32.61 -7.73 -9.88
CA ALA A 819 -33.73 -7.60 -8.95
C ALA A 819 -34.14 -6.14 -8.68
N ASP A 820 -33.35 -5.17 -9.17
CA ASP A 820 -33.52 -3.76 -8.82
C ASP A 820 -34.87 -3.18 -9.28
N ASP A 821 -35.27 -3.50 -10.51
CA ASP A 821 -36.52 -3.00 -11.09
C ASP A 821 -37.74 -3.61 -10.40
N ASP A 822 -37.68 -4.87 -9.98
CA ASP A 822 -38.80 -5.54 -9.32
C ASP A 822 -39.07 -4.97 -7.92
N LEU A 823 -38.03 -4.77 -7.11
CA LEU A 823 -38.20 -4.19 -5.78
C LEU A 823 -38.66 -2.74 -5.87
N ARG A 824 -38.14 -1.99 -6.85
CA ARG A 824 -38.58 -0.62 -7.11
C ARG A 824 -40.04 -0.57 -7.52
N LEU A 825 -40.46 -1.44 -8.45
CA LEU A 825 -41.84 -1.53 -8.90
C LEU A 825 -42.78 -1.93 -7.75
N HIS A 826 -42.36 -2.85 -6.88
CA HIS A 826 -43.09 -3.18 -5.67
C HIS A 826 -43.27 -1.96 -4.76
N THR A 827 -42.19 -1.21 -4.53
CA THR A 827 -42.20 0.03 -3.74
C THR A 827 -43.19 1.05 -4.31
N LEU A 828 -43.18 1.27 -5.63
CA LEU A 828 -44.13 2.18 -6.29
C LEU A 828 -45.59 1.72 -6.14
N LYS A 829 -45.84 0.41 -6.21
CA LYS A 829 -47.18 -0.16 -5.95
C LYS A 829 -47.62 0.07 -4.49
N CYS A 830 -46.69 -0.03 -3.54
CA CYS A 830 -46.94 0.28 -2.13
C CYS A 830 -47.28 1.76 -1.93
N PHE A 831 -46.52 2.68 -2.55
CA PHE A 831 -46.85 4.10 -2.54
C PHE A 831 -48.25 4.35 -3.12
N GLY A 832 -48.53 3.77 -4.29
CA GLY A 832 -49.82 3.84 -4.96
C GLY A 832 -51.01 3.32 -4.15
N ARG A 833 -50.80 2.45 -3.15
CA ARG A 833 -51.87 1.91 -2.31
C ARG A 833 -52.02 2.66 -0.98
N SER A 834 -50.89 3.07 -0.40
CA SER A 834 -50.82 3.52 1.00
C SER A 834 -50.91 5.04 1.16
N TYR A 835 -50.58 5.82 0.13
CA TYR A 835 -50.52 7.28 0.24
C TYR A 835 -51.57 7.97 -0.64
N LEU A 836 -52.21 9.00 -0.08
CA LEU A 836 -52.99 9.96 -0.86
C LEU A 836 -52.06 11.00 -1.48
N ASN A 837 -51.20 11.60 -0.65
CA ASN A 837 -50.19 12.58 -1.02
C ASN A 837 -48.87 12.22 -0.33
N VAL A 838 -47.73 12.58 -0.93
CA VAL A 838 -46.38 12.38 -0.39
C VAL A 838 -45.48 13.56 -0.74
N ASP A 839 -44.56 13.92 0.15
CA ASP A 839 -43.59 14.98 -0.13
C ASP A 839 -42.54 14.48 -1.15
N LEU A 840 -42.21 15.33 -2.12
CA LEU A 840 -41.34 14.97 -3.24
C LEU A 840 -39.95 14.47 -2.78
N PRO A 841 -39.25 15.12 -1.82
CA PRO A 841 -37.94 14.64 -1.38
C PRO A 841 -37.97 13.23 -0.77
N PHE A 842 -39.05 12.90 -0.05
CA PHE A 842 -39.23 11.57 0.54
C PHE A 842 -39.52 10.51 -0.53
N LEU A 843 -40.35 10.86 -1.52
CA LEU A 843 -40.64 9.96 -2.63
C LEU A 843 -39.37 9.66 -3.45
N GLU A 844 -38.58 10.67 -3.78
CA GLU A 844 -37.32 10.49 -4.52
C GLU A 844 -36.30 9.69 -3.71
N PHE A 845 -36.21 9.92 -2.40
CA PHE A 845 -35.36 9.14 -1.51
C PHE A 845 -35.78 7.66 -1.45
N ALA A 846 -37.07 7.40 -1.24
CA ALA A 846 -37.61 6.05 -1.07
C ALA A 846 -37.63 5.24 -2.37
N THR A 847 -37.71 5.91 -3.53
CA THR A 847 -37.75 5.26 -4.85
C THR A 847 -36.42 5.31 -5.60
N GLY A 848 -35.43 6.02 -5.07
CA GLY A 848 -34.09 6.15 -5.65
C GLY A 848 -34.07 6.81 -7.04
N ARG A 849 -35.14 7.50 -7.43
CA ARG A 849 -35.30 8.15 -8.74
C ARG A 849 -35.89 9.54 -8.59
N LYS A 850 -35.46 10.45 -9.44
CA LYS A 850 -36.03 11.80 -9.53
C LYS A 850 -37.43 11.77 -10.13
N TRP A 851 -38.23 12.79 -9.83
CA TRP A 851 -39.59 12.96 -10.33
C TRP A 851 -39.73 12.74 -11.85
N GLU A 852 -38.84 13.36 -12.63
CA GLU A 852 -38.85 13.29 -14.08
C GLU A 852 -38.69 11.84 -14.57
N GLU A 853 -37.79 11.07 -13.94
CA GLU A 853 -37.58 9.66 -14.27
C GLU A 853 -38.77 8.76 -13.85
N LEU A 854 -39.42 9.06 -12.73
CA LEU A 854 -40.62 8.33 -12.29
C LEU A 854 -41.76 8.52 -13.30
N LYS A 855 -41.90 9.72 -13.88
CA LYS A 855 -42.93 10.01 -14.88
C LYS A 855 -42.60 9.41 -16.24
N GLU A 856 -41.35 9.55 -16.70
CA GLU A 856 -40.93 9.14 -18.03
C GLU A 856 -40.68 7.63 -18.13
N LYS A 857 -39.93 7.05 -17.19
CA LYS A 857 -39.50 5.64 -17.25
C LYS A 857 -40.47 4.70 -16.54
N ASP A 858 -41.05 5.15 -15.43
CA ASP A 858 -41.94 4.31 -14.60
C ASP A 858 -43.42 4.59 -14.83
N SER A 859 -43.74 5.60 -15.67
CA SER A 859 -45.10 5.95 -16.09
C SER A 859 -46.08 6.12 -14.91
N VAL A 860 -45.62 6.70 -13.81
CA VAL A 860 -46.49 6.95 -12.65
C VAL A 860 -47.53 8.02 -12.99
N GLY A 861 -48.81 7.70 -12.82
CA GLY A 861 -49.93 8.62 -13.10
C GLY A 861 -50.19 9.65 -11.98
N TRP A 862 -49.13 10.09 -11.29
CA TRP A 862 -49.22 10.98 -10.14
C TRP A 862 -48.98 12.44 -10.55
N GLU A 863 -49.49 13.39 -9.77
CA GLU A 863 -49.41 14.83 -10.06
C GLU A 863 -48.53 15.53 -9.03
N LEU A 864 -47.65 16.43 -9.45
CA LEU A 864 -46.80 17.24 -8.57
C LEU A 864 -47.37 18.65 -8.47
N ASP A 865 -47.59 19.11 -7.24
CA ASP A 865 -47.98 20.48 -6.91
C ASP A 865 -46.95 21.05 -5.92
N GLU A 866 -46.17 22.04 -6.37
CA GLU A 866 -44.99 22.57 -5.66
C GLU A 866 -44.02 21.47 -5.19
N GLU A 867 -44.05 21.13 -3.90
CA GLU A 867 -43.20 20.11 -3.27
C GLU A 867 -43.96 18.81 -2.92
N LYS A 868 -45.23 18.68 -3.30
CA LYS A 868 -46.10 17.58 -2.89
C LYS A 868 -46.68 16.81 -4.07
N VAL A 869 -46.47 15.50 -4.06
CA VAL A 869 -46.97 14.56 -5.06
C VAL A 869 -48.31 13.99 -4.61
N THR A 870 -49.36 14.24 -5.39
CA THR A 870 -50.68 13.63 -5.24
C THR A 870 -50.68 12.27 -5.96
N ILE A 871 -50.75 11.20 -5.17
CA ILE A 871 -50.74 9.80 -5.63
C ILE A 871 -52.17 9.32 -5.88
N ARG A 872 -53.12 9.70 -5.01
CA ARG A 872 -54.54 9.35 -5.12
C ARG A 872 -55.40 10.53 -4.67
N ARG A 873 -56.32 10.96 -5.53
CA ARG A 873 -57.37 11.91 -5.14
C ARG A 873 -58.45 11.18 -4.31
N ALA A 874 -58.84 11.76 -3.18
CA ALA A 874 -59.99 11.26 -2.43
C ALA A 874 -61.26 11.41 -3.30
N ARG A 875 -62.03 10.33 -3.48
CA ARG A 875 -63.35 10.45 -4.12
C ARG A 875 -64.21 11.34 -3.23
N ALA A 876 -64.75 12.43 -3.78
CA ALA A 876 -65.84 13.15 -3.14
C ALA A 876 -66.98 12.16 -2.88
N LYS A 877 -67.48 12.14 -1.64
CA LYS A 877 -68.59 11.26 -1.22
C LYS A 877 -69.88 11.62 -1.92
#